data_AF-A0A6L5YTQ2-F1
#
_entry.id   AF-A0A6L5YTQ2-F1
#
_cell.length_a   1.000
_cell.length_b   1.000
_cell.length_c   1.000
_cell.angle_alpha   90.00
_cell.angle_beta   90.00
_cell.angle_gamma   90.00
#
_symmetry.space_group_name_H-M   'P 1'
#
loop_
_entity.id
_entity.type
_entity.pdbx_description
1 polymer ?
#
loop_
_entity_poly.entity_id
_entity_poly.type
_entity_poly.pdbx_seq_one_letter_code
_entity_poly.pdbx_strand_id
1 'polypeptide(L)'
;METMKLQKGDYLIHCGDEMKQIHIVVSGSMRMESAHDRFLVPNGSIIGLLECSGMAYNCDYYAEEDSIIVAYPFQSIDDFKQIFEENQEYAFAFFHSAIVECMQLIERYLTLAAWLRKHGKTPTEDIEVWEVLYYKSLQEKDTNLLSEMYGKDNNLCIGEILRASDFMSRVIDGINEMLDNAECSLEEVFGEGTVEKAQAETNACEENVTEPEIQEQTVNAEEEEQGVDCLQTILRYARQNEKDIELIREKIAEFRNLPDIYSTDDDVRRLRRELTAIFFQIYEKVFFRAAEEGKPLDEIIQMFLNFGFMDVKLAGAENADALYGLTEHLQLCNSNHVYTIYEWLLAVYEGRKEPSRNEFDMDYNQYLRDQMKSGNIRKEELAALSDDLEEKVKFEIRNMFQSTNRATYGRYATYCPILRKEDLTTSVTTLLTTVAKIDEALKHVTDIDYSCFYRSMYVADPAHNLPKQEVKYELFPDVILMPNCGCKAMMWQEAAGARGEFPARFMLPIFNTGSVEDMILECCGRFRWEMCRRIQGMRWNDIRENSLTAEYCDYLQFYRKNHSLTAEAREKIKGSIVKAKNNFREVFVADYVAWIKYESQGSVRLNKVARDIVFRYCPFSKNIRNKLKESPMYRDMIGKFEILNDREVKKVQNAFAKYEKSGGELLPEMDEYLSYFEL
;
A
#
# COMPACT_ATOMS: atom_id res chain seq x y z
N MET A 1 22.44 12.49 -35.87
CA MET A 1 21.69 11.26 -35.59
C MET A 1 22.00 10.24 -36.67
N GLU A 2 22.45 9.05 -36.28
CA GLU A 2 22.71 7.92 -37.18
C GLU A 2 22.06 6.65 -36.59
N THR A 3 21.38 5.86 -37.41
CA THR A 3 20.79 4.58 -36.97
C THR A 3 21.70 3.43 -37.37
N MET A 4 22.09 2.61 -36.41
CA MET A 4 22.95 1.46 -36.57
C MET A 4 22.17 0.18 -36.29
N LYS A 5 22.48 -0.89 -37.02
CA LYS A 5 21.97 -2.23 -36.76
C LYS A 5 23.15 -3.10 -36.36
N LEU A 6 23.07 -3.69 -35.17
CA LEU A 6 24.09 -4.54 -34.59
C LEU A 6 23.55 -5.98 -34.57
N GLN A 7 24.40 -6.94 -34.90
CA GLN A 7 24.11 -8.35 -34.72
C GLN A 7 24.54 -8.79 -33.31
N LYS A 8 23.94 -9.87 -32.78
CA LYS A 8 24.38 -10.46 -31.51
C LYS A 8 25.90 -10.66 -31.47
N GLY A 9 26.54 -10.10 -30.45
CA GLY A 9 27.99 -10.16 -30.22
C GLY A 9 28.78 -9.03 -30.88
N ASP A 10 28.15 -8.16 -31.68
CA ASP A 10 28.81 -6.99 -32.24
C ASP A 10 29.24 -6.03 -31.12
N TYR A 11 30.43 -5.47 -31.30
CA TYR A 11 31.07 -4.59 -30.34
C TYR A 11 30.79 -3.14 -30.72
N LEU A 12 30.25 -2.34 -29.79
CA LEU A 12 29.85 -0.95 -30.04
C LEU A 12 30.90 0.07 -29.54
N ILE A 13 31.32 -0.03 -28.28
CA ILE A 13 32.16 0.97 -27.59
C ILE A 13 33.23 0.29 -26.75
N HIS A 14 34.48 0.77 -26.84
CA HIS A 14 35.58 0.33 -25.98
C HIS A 14 35.73 1.25 -24.75
N CYS A 15 35.98 0.64 -23.59
CA CYS A 15 36.45 1.32 -22.40
C CYS A 15 37.74 2.11 -22.72
N GLY A 16 37.78 3.37 -22.31
CA GLY A 16 38.87 4.31 -22.54
C GLY A 16 38.77 5.10 -23.85
N ASP A 17 37.82 4.79 -24.74
CA ASP A 17 37.59 5.60 -25.93
C ASP A 17 37.01 6.98 -25.56
N GLU A 18 37.45 8.00 -26.29
CA GLU A 18 36.88 9.35 -26.20
C GLU A 18 35.40 9.30 -26.58
N MET A 19 34.55 9.87 -25.72
CA MET A 19 33.13 9.91 -25.95
C MET A 19 32.82 10.87 -27.09
N LYS A 20 32.29 10.34 -28.20
CA LYS A 20 31.90 11.10 -29.40
C LYS A 20 30.42 11.07 -29.68
N GLN A 21 29.70 10.15 -29.03
CA GLN A 21 28.29 9.89 -29.28
C GLN A 21 27.57 9.45 -27.99
N ILE A 22 26.29 9.75 -27.89
CA ILE A 22 25.36 9.09 -26.95
C ILE A 22 24.42 8.21 -27.77
N HIS A 23 24.07 7.05 -27.23
CA HIS A 23 23.32 6.06 -27.97
C HIS A 23 22.03 5.69 -27.27
N ILE A 24 20.94 5.61 -28.03
CA ILE A 24 19.64 5.12 -27.55
C ILE A 24 19.45 3.70 -28.09
N VAL A 25 19.15 2.75 -27.21
CA VAL A 25 18.70 1.41 -27.62
C VAL A 25 17.23 1.52 -28.02
N VAL A 26 16.92 1.27 -29.30
CA VAL A 26 15.56 1.41 -29.86
C VAL A 26 14.90 0.05 -30.07
N SER A 27 15.70 -1.02 -30.18
CA SER A 27 15.22 -2.39 -30.26
C SER A 27 16.36 -3.34 -29.88
N GLY A 28 16.00 -4.44 -29.24
CA GLY A 28 16.96 -5.42 -28.73
C GLY A 28 17.57 -4.98 -27.41
N SER A 29 18.74 -5.52 -27.09
CA SER A 29 19.43 -5.28 -25.84
C SER A 29 20.94 -5.37 -26.01
N MET A 30 21.61 -4.53 -25.23
CA MET A 30 23.05 -4.39 -25.18
C MET A 30 23.55 -4.94 -23.84
N ARG A 31 24.85 -5.21 -23.75
CA ARG A 31 25.55 -5.59 -22.53
C ARG A 31 26.66 -4.58 -22.26
N MET A 32 26.63 -3.98 -21.08
CA MET A 32 27.70 -3.14 -20.54
C MET A 32 28.62 -4.00 -19.69
N GLU A 33 29.92 -4.01 -19.98
CA GLU A 33 30.93 -4.70 -19.19
C GLU A 33 31.91 -3.70 -18.57
N SER A 34 32.03 -3.75 -17.25
CA SER A 34 33.10 -3.10 -16.49
C SER A 34 34.21 -4.11 -16.17
N ALA A 35 35.26 -3.68 -15.46
CA ALA A 35 36.38 -4.54 -15.10
C ALA A 35 35.96 -5.81 -14.33
N HIS A 36 34.91 -5.71 -13.51
CA HIS A 36 34.45 -6.80 -12.67
C HIS A 36 32.99 -7.18 -12.88
N ASP A 37 32.16 -6.30 -13.45
CA ASP A 37 30.70 -6.44 -13.53
C ASP A 37 30.12 -6.39 -14.94
N ARG A 38 28.94 -6.98 -15.11
CA ARG A 38 28.17 -6.98 -16.35
C ARG A 38 26.74 -6.53 -16.06
N PHE A 39 26.29 -5.53 -16.81
CA PHE A 39 24.93 -5.04 -16.77
C PHE A 39 24.29 -5.27 -18.12
N LEU A 40 23.02 -5.64 -18.10
CA LEU A 40 22.24 -5.55 -19.32
C LEU A 40 21.82 -4.09 -19.52
N VAL A 41 21.91 -3.64 -20.76
CA VAL A 41 21.45 -2.33 -21.23
C VAL A 41 20.33 -2.57 -22.25
N PRO A 42 19.11 -2.72 -21.77
CA PRO A 42 17.97 -3.18 -22.55
C PRO A 42 17.31 -2.04 -23.33
N ASN A 43 16.24 -2.38 -24.04
CA ASN A 43 15.53 -1.44 -24.87
C ASN A 43 15.08 -0.18 -24.09
N GLY A 44 15.25 1.00 -24.69
CA GLY A 44 14.95 2.30 -24.09
C GLY A 44 16.02 2.90 -23.21
N SER A 45 17.10 2.16 -22.97
CA SER A 45 18.24 2.66 -22.21
C SER A 45 19.11 3.58 -23.05
N ILE A 46 19.83 4.48 -22.38
CA ILE A 46 20.71 5.46 -23.03
C ILE A 46 22.16 5.21 -22.64
N ILE A 47 22.94 4.68 -23.57
CA ILE A 47 24.36 4.41 -23.39
C ILE A 47 25.14 5.72 -23.45
N GLY A 48 25.93 5.96 -22.41
CA GLY A 48 26.80 7.11 -22.26
C GLY A 48 26.38 8.11 -21.17
N LEU A 49 25.23 7.93 -20.52
CA LEU A 49 24.82 8.81 -19.41
C LEU A 49 25.74 8.66 -18.19
N LEU A 50 26.19 7.43 -17.91
CA LEU A 50 27.21 7.14 -16.91
C LEU A 50 28.47 7.99 -17.11
N GLU A 51 28.95 8.14 -18.35
CA GLU A 51 30.25 8.74 -18.66
C GLU A 51 30.22 10.16 -19.19
N CYS A 52 29.03 10.74 -19.36
CA CYS A 52 28.88 12.04 -20.01
C CYS A 52 29.59 13.19 -19.28
N SER A 53 29.81 13.11 -17.97
CA SER A 53 30.61 14.10 -17.23
C SER A 53 32.11 13.92 -17.41
N GLY A 54 32.58 12.67 -17.58
CA GLY A 54 33.99 12.30 -17.77
C GLY A 54 34.48 12.40 -19.21
N MET A 55 33.57 12.43 -20.19
CA MET A 55 33.83 12.53 -21.64
C MET A 55 34.68 11.38 -22.22
N ALA A 56 34.74 10.24 -21.54
CA ALA A 56 35.39 9.01 -22.00
C ALA A 56 34.62 7.80 -21.48
N TYR A 57 34.42 6.78 -22.30
CA TYR A 57 33.67 5.60 -21.90
C TYR A 57 34.43 4.78 -20.84
N ASN A 58 33.72 4.33 -19.81
CA ASN A 58 34.30 3.62 -18.67
C ASN A 58 33.98 2.11 -18.73
N CYS A 59 33.08 1.72 -19.62
CA CYS A 59 32.67 0.35 -19.85
C CYS A 59 32.74 -0.02 -21.34
N ASP A 60 32.87 -1.31 -21.59
CA ASP A 60 32.73 -1.90 -22.92
C ASP A 60 31.24 -2.16 -23.20
N TYR A 61 30.79 -1.97 -24.45
CA TYR A 61 29.40 -2.25 -24.84
C TYR A 61 29.31 -3.20 -26.02
N TYR A 62 28.48 -4.22 -25.89
CA TYR A 62 28.25 -5.27 -26.88
C TYR A 62 26.76 -5.44 -27.14
N ALA A 63 26.37 -5.87 -28.35
CA ALA A 63 25.01 -6.31 -28.61
C ALA A 63 24.77 -7.70 -27.99
N GLU A 64 23.81 -7.82 -27.09
CA GLU A 64 23.46 -9.11 -26.46
C GLU A 64 22.53 -9.93 -27.37
N GLU A 65 21.79 -9.24 -28.23
CA GLU A 65 20.99 -9.77 -29.33
C GLU A 65 21.02 -8.82 -30.53
N ASP A 66 20.40 -9.20 -31.65
CA ASP A 66 20.26 -8.30 -32.80
C ASP A 66 19.53 -7.02 -32.38
N SER A 67 20.22 -5.88 -32.46
CA SER A 67 19.79 -4.61 -31.85
C SER A 67 19.81 -3.44 -32.82
N ILE A 68 18.95 -2.46 -32.59
CA ILE A 68 18.90 -1.21 -33.34
C ILE A 68 19.26 -0.07 -32.38
N ILE A 69 20.32 0.65 -32.73
CA ILE A 69 20.87 1.74 -31.92
C ILE A 69 20.76 3.05 -32.69
N VAL A 70 20.40 4.14 -32.01
CA VAL A 70 20.46 5.49 -32.56
C VAL A 70 21.57 6.27 -31.88
N ALA A 71 22.56 6.71 -32.65
CA ALA A 71 23.68 7.53 -32.17
C ALA A 71 23.44 9.02 -32.40
N TYR A 72 23.61 9.82 -31.34
CA TYR A 72 23.65 11.28 -31.37
C TYR A 72 25.09 11.74 -31.18
N PRO A 73 25.60 12.64 -32.05
CA PRO A 73 26.90 13.27 -31.80
C PRO A 73 26.93 13.94 -30.42
N PHE A 74 28.01 13.72 -29.68
CA PHE A 74 28.22 14.25 -28.35
C PHE A 74 29.71 14.54 -28.15
N GLN A 75 30.08 15.81 -28.13
CA GLN A 75 31.44 16.33 -27.96
C GLN A 75 31.54 17.26 -26.75
N SER A 76 30.40 17.74 -26.25
CA SER A 76 30.33 18.57 -25.05
C SER A 76 28.94 18.47 -24.41
N ILE A 77 28.86 18.85 -23.14
CA ILE A 77 27.61 18.93 -22.37
C ILE A 77 26.56 19.83 -23.05
N ASP A 78 27.00 20.85 -23.81
CA ASP A 78 26.08 21.72 -24.55
C ASP A 78 25.31 20.98 -25.66
N ASP A 79 25.78 19.81 -26.11
CA ASP A 79 25.08 18.99 -27.09
C ASP A 79 23.78 18.40 -26.53
N PHE A 80 23.66 18.21 -25.21
CA PHE A 80 22.36 17.87 -24.61
C PHE A 80 21.32 18.96 -24.85
N LYS A 81 21.70 20.24 -24.80
CA LYS A 81 20.77 21.35 -25.07
C LYS A 81 20.27 21.26 -26.51
N GLN A 82 21.16 20.99 -27.45
CA GLN A 82 20.79 20.83 -28.85
C GLN A 82 19.84 19.63 -29.04
N ILE A 83 20.15 18.47 -28.44
CA ILE A 83 19.30 17.27 -28.51
C ILE A 83 17.90 17.55 -27.96
N PHE A 84 17.81 18.23 -26.81
CA PHE A 84 16.53 18.51 -26.14
C PHE A 84 15.75 19.65 -26.81
N GLU A 85 16.41 20.64 -27.41
CA GLU A 85 15.74 21.67 -28.22
C GLU A 85 15.17 21.10 -29.53
N GLU A 86 15.86 20.12 -30.14
CA GLU A 86 15.37 19.43 -31.34
C GLU A 86 14.21 18.48 -31.01
N ASN A 87 14.25 17.81 -29.86
CA ASN A 87 13.21 16.86 -29.41
C ASN A 87 12.96 17.00 -27.89
N GLN A 88 12.00 17.86 -27.52
CA GLN A 88 11.74 18.19 -26.11
C GLN A 88 11.37 16.97 -25.24
N GLU A 89 10.75 15.95 -25.83
CA GLU A 89 10.37 14.70 -25.14
C GLU A 89 11.59 13.91 -24.65
N TYR A 90 12.76 14.09 -25.28
CA TYR A 90 14.00 13.42 -24.87
C TYR A 90 14.59 13.98 -23.58
N ALA A 91 14.30 15.22 -23.22
CA ALA A 91 14.78 15.77 -21.95
C ALA A 91 14.33 14.89 -20.77
N PHE A 92 13.05 14.51 -20.74
CA PHE A 92 12.55 13.66 -19.68
C PHE A 92 13.05 12.21 -19.79
N ALA A 93 13.14 11.66 -21.01
CA ALA A 93 13.65 10.30 -21.22
C ALA A 93 15.10 10.14 -20.75
N PHE A 94 15.97 11.11 -21.07
CA PHE A 94 17.38 11.11 -20.65
C PHE A 94 17.53 11.27 -19.14
N PHE A 95 16.77 12.18 -18.54
CA PHE A 95 16.70 12.31 -17.09
C PHE A 95 16.27 10.98 -16.44
N HIS A 96 15.18 10.39 -16.93
CA HIS A 96 14.63 9.17 -16.35
C HIS A 96 15.62 7.99 -16.45
N SER A 97 16.26 7.79 -17.61
CA SER A 97 17.31 6.77 -17.80
C SER A 97 18.46 6.96 -16.80
N ALA A 98 18.92 8.20 -16.61
CA ALA A 98 19.99 8.48 -15.63
C ALA A 98 19.61 8.09 -14.19
N ILE A 99 18.35 8.29 -13.78
CA ILE A 99 17.86 7.89 -12.45
C ILE A 99 17.76 6.38 -12.33
N VAL A 100 17.26 5.69 -13.35
CA VAL A 100 17.17 4.22 -13.38
C VAL A 100 18.56 3.60 -13.28
N GLU A 101 19.52 4.04 -14.09
CA GLU A 101 20.92 3.59 -14.05
C GLU A 101 21.57 3.86 -12.69
N CYS A 102 21.34 5.04 -12.08
CA CYS A 102 21.80 5.34 -10.72
C CYS A 102 21.30 4.32 -9.70
N MET A 103 20.01 3.99 -9.74
CA MET A 103 19.38 3.11 -8.76
C MET A 103 19.89 1.67 -8.90
N GLN A 104 20.09 1.18 -10.12
CA GLN A 104 20.71 -0.12 -10.37
C GLN A 104 22.12 -0.21 -9.77
N LEU A 105 22.93 0.84 -9.94
CA LEU A 105 24.28 0.90 -9.36
C LEU A 105 24.26 1.01 -7.83
N ILE A 106 23.34 1.80 -7.25
CA ILE A 106 23.15 1.90 -5.79
C ILE A 106 22.82 0.53 -5.20
N GLU A 107 21.88 -0.20 -5.80
CA GLU A 107 21.47 -1.51 -5.32
C GLU A 107 22.64 -2.50 -5.36
N ARG A 108 23.43 -2.47 -6.43
CA ARG A 108 24.64 -3.28 -6.58
C ARG A 108 25.67 -2.97 -5.48
N TYR A 109 25.95 -1.68 -5.25
CA TYR A 109 26.88 -1.23 -4.21
C TYR A 109 26.42 -1.66 -2.82
N LEU A 110 25.15 -1.42 -2.47
CA LEU A 110 24.62 -1.75 -1.14
C LEU A 110 24.61 -3.26 -0.89
N THR A 111 24.33 -4.05 -1.93
CA THR A 111 24.37 -5.52 -1.84
C THR A 111 25.79 -6.02 -1.59
N LEU A 112 26.77 -5.51 -2.33
CA LEU A 112 28.17 -5.83 -2.12
C LEU A 112 28.65 -5.40 -0.72
N ALA A 113 28.30 -4.19 -0.28
CA ALA A 113 28.63 -3.69 1.04
C ALA A 113 28.01 -4.55 2.16
N ALA A 114 26.77 -5.00 2.01
CA ALA A 114 26.12 -5.90 2.95
C ALA A 114 26.81 -7.29 2.97
N TRP A 115 27.17 -7.82 1.81
CA TRP A 115 27.91 -9.08 1.69
C TRP A 115 29.28 -9.01 2.38
N LEU A 116 30.03 -7.93 2.19
CA LEU A 116 31.32 -7.73 2.84
C LEU A 116 31.20 -7.70 4.36
N ARG A 117 30.23 -6.94 4.89
CA ARG A 117 29.96 -6.87 6.35
C ARG A 117 29.67 -8.26 6.93
N LYS A 118 28.88 -9.08 6.22
CA LYS A 118 28.56 -10.45 6.63
C LYS A 118 29.79 -11.36 6.69
N HIS A 119 30.78 -11.11 5.84
CA HIS A 119 32.04 -11.86 5.78
C HIS A 119 33.18 -11.22 6.58
N GLY A 120 32.86 -10.27 7.47
CA GLY A 120 33.84 -9.63 8.35
C GLY A 120 34.81 -8.68 7.63
N LYS A 121 34.46 -8.25 6.40
CA LYS A 121 35.18 -7.26 5.61
C LYS A 121 34.50 -5.89 5.74
N THR A 122 35.27 -4.82 5.60
CA THR A 122 34.77 -3.45 5.69
C THR A 122 34.50 -2.91 4.28
N PRO A 123 33.26 -2.49 3.97
CA PRO A 123 32.96 -1.78 2.73
C PRO A 123 33.65 -0.42 2.67
N THR A 124 33.82 0.13 1.47
CA THR A 124 34.23 1.53 1.31
C THR A 124 33.10 2.48 1.71
N GLU A 125 33.46 3.74 1.99
CA GLU A 125 32.54 4.82 2.40
C GLU A 125 32.40 5.86 1.28
N ASP A 126 32.44 5.44 0.01
CA ASP A 126 32.51 6.34 -1.15
C ASP A 126 31.18 7.00 -1.53
N ILE A 127 30.09 6.54 -0.90
CA ILE A 127 28.74 7.07 -1.08
C ILE A 127 28.13 7.50 0.24
N GLU A 128 27.51 8.67 0.22
CA GLU A 128 26.85 9.22 1.41
C GLU A 128 25.38 8.78 1.47
N VAL A 129 24.86 8.60 2.69
CA VAL A 129 23.47 8.15 2.90
C VAL A 129 22.45 9.11 2.27
N TRP A 130 22.72 10.42 2.31
CA TRP A 130 21.80 11.41 1.73
C TRP A 130 21.74 11.31 0.20
N GLU A 131 22.81 10.88 -0.47
CA GLU A 131 22.84 10.69 -1.92
C GLU A 131 21.94 9.53 -2.33
N VAL A 132 22.04 8.41 -1.60
CA VAL A 132 21.14 7.25 -1.76
C VAL A 132 19.69 7.65 -1.55
N LEU A 133 19.40 8.37 -0.46
CA LEU A 133 18.04 8.84 -0.17
C LEU A 133 17.52 9.83 -1.21
N TYR A 134 18.40 10.66 -1.77
CA TYR A 134 18.06 11.61 -2.82
C TYR A 134 17.60 10.89 -4.10
N TYR A 135 18.39 9.94 -4.61
CA TYR A 135 18.03 9.23 -5.86
C TYR A 135 16.83 8.31 -5.68
N LYS A 136 16.73 7.67 -4.51
CA LYS A 136 15.52 6.94 -4.12
C LYS A 136 14.29 7.85 -4.10
N SER A 137 14.41 9.05 -3.53
CA SER A 137 13.31 10.00 -3.54
C SER A 137 12.93 10.46 -4.95
N LEU A 138 13.88 10.61 -5.88
CA LEU A 138 13.57 10.94 -7.27
C LEU A 138 12.85 9.77 -7.96
N GLN A 139 13.31 8.53 -7.78
CA GLN A 139 12.66 7.34 -8.35
C GLN A 139 11.22 7.15 -7.85
N GLU A 140 10.95 7.50 -6.59
CA GLU A 140 9.63 7.36 -5.95
C GLU A 140 8.66 8.52 -6.28
N LYS A 141 9.12 9.59 -6.94
CA LYS A 141 8.24 10.72 -7.32
C LYS A 141 7.36 10.37 -8.51
N ASP A 142 6.19 11.00 -8.54
CA ASP A 142 5.27 10.93 -9.66
C ASP A 142 5.95 11.34 -10.98
N THR A 143 5.90 10.46 -11.97
CA THR A 143 6.53 10.62 -13.28
C THR A 143 6.01 11.85 -14.03
N ASN A 144 4.73 12.22 -13.86
CA ASN A 144 4.17 13.42 -14.49
C ASN A 144 4.71 14.69 -13.83
N LEU A 145 4.87 14.69 -12.51
CA LEU A 145 5.51 15.78 -11.78
C LEU A 145 6.96 15.95 -12.20
N LEU A 146 7.73 14.86 -12.30
CA LEU A 146 9.12 14.91 -12.76
C LEU A 146 9.21 15.35 -14.23
N SER A 147 8.30 14.89 -15.09
CA SER A 147 8.20 15.34 -16.48
C SER A 147 7.87 16.82 -16.58
N GLU A 148 7.01 17.34 -15.70
CA GLU A 148 6.72 18.78 -15.65
C GLU A 148 7.93 19.61 -15.19
N MET A 149 8.74 19.08 -14.27
CA MET A 149 9.92 19.77 -13.76
C MET A 149 11.12 19.68 -14.72
N TYR A 150 11.53 18.46 -15.05
CA TYR A 150 12.74 18.17 -15.83
C TYR A 150 12.48 18.09 -17.34
N GLY A 151 11.27 17.72 -17.75
CA GLY A 151 10.92 17.68 -19.18
C GLY A 151 10.68 19.07 -19.80
N LYS A 152 10.47 20.12 -19.00
CA LYS A 152 10.21 21.49 -19.49
C LYS A 152 11.37 22.47 -19.27
N ASP A 153 12.38 22.12 -18.47
CA ASP A 153 13.56 22.94 -18.22
C ASP A 153 14.84 22.15 -18.53
N ASN A 154 15.42 22.42 -19.70
CA ASN A 154 16.59 21.72 -20.20
C ASN A 154 17.81 21.91 -19.29
N ASN A 155 17.97 23.06 -18.62
CA ASN A 155 19.13 23.26 -17.74
C ASN A 155 18.99 22.46 -16.44
N LEU A 156 17.76 22.39 -15.91
CA LEU A 156 17.47 21.57 -14.73
C LEU A 156 17.68 20.09 -15.05
N CYS A 157 17.19 19.61 -16.19
CA CYS A 157 17.41 18.24 -16.66
C CYS A 157 18.90 17.92 -16.83
N ILE A 158 19.64 18.74 -17.58
CA ILE A 158 21.08 18.54 -17.82
C ILE A 158 21.85 18.55 -16.50
N GLY A 159 21.53 19.47 -15.59
CA GLY A 159 22.16 19.51 -14.27
C GLY A 159 22.01 18.22 -13.49
N GLU A 160 20.82 17.60 -13.53
CA GLU A 160 20.57 16.33 -12.86
C GLU A 160 21.22 15.14 -13.57
N ILE A 161 21.25 15.11 -14.90
CA ILE A 161 21.97 14.08 -15.66
C ILE A 161 23.47 14.10 -15.29
N LEU A 162 24.08 15.28 -15.22
CA LEU A 162 25.50 15.38 -14.86
C LEU A 162 25.75 14.99 -13.40
N ARG A 163 24.85 15.37 -12.49
CA ARG A 163 24.93 14.96 -11.08
C ARG A 163 24.82 13.43 -10.94
N ALA A 164 23.92 12.82 -11.71
CA ALA A 164 23.77 11.37 -11.83
C ALA A 164 25.05 10.72 -12.39
N SER A 165 25.61 11.23 -13.49
CA SER A 165 26.86 10.74 -14.09
C SER A 165 28.03 10.74 -13.08
N ASP A 166 28.27 11.87 -12.39
CA ASP A 166 29.33 11.99 -11.38
C ASP A 166 29.11 11.05 -10.18
N PHE A 167 27.87 10.87 -9.74
CA PHE A 167 27.53 9.96 -8.67
C PHE A 167 27.74 8.49 -9.10
N MET A 168 27.25 8.10 -10.27
CA MET A 168 27.40 6.74 -10.78
C MET A 168 28.85 6.36 -10.99
N SER A 169 29.70 7.27 -11.50
CA SER A 169 31.14 7.02 -11.64
C SER A 169 31.78 6.67 -10.29
N ARG A 170 31.47 7.43 -9.22
CA ARG A 170 31.97 7.13 -7.87
C ARG A 170 31.45 5.80 -7.33
N VAL A 171 30.18 5.47 -7.60
CA VAL A 171 29.58 4.21 -7.16
C VAL A 171 30.31 3.03 -7.81
N ILE A 172 30.59 3.12 -9.12
CA ILE A 172 31.33 2.09 -9.85
C ILE A 172 32.76 1.96 -9.33
N ASP A 173 33.46 3.08 -9.11
CA ASP A 173 34.81 3.05 -8.53
C ASP A 173 34.81 2.37 -7.15
N GLY A 174 33.84 2.69 -6.30
CA GLY A 174 33.70 2.06 -4.99
C GLY A 174 33.34 0.57 -5.07
N ILE A 175 32.53 0.15 -6.04
CA ILE A 175 32.27 -1.28 -6.31
C ILE A 175 33.57 -1.99 -6.71
N ASN A 176 34.33 -1.43 -7.66
CA ASN A 176 35.59 -2.02 -8.13
C ASN A 176 36.61 -2.12 -7.00
N GLU A 177 36.79 -1.05 -6.20
CA GLU A 177 37.69 -1.06 -5.04
C GLU A 177 37.27 -2.12 -4.01
N MET A 178 35.98 -2.24 -3.72
CA MET A 178 35.46 -3.25 -2.81
C MET A 178 35.72 -4.69 -3.30
N LEU A 179 35.59 -4.95 -4.60
CA LEU A 179 35.85 -6.26 -5.19
C LEU A 179 37.34 -6.60 -5.18
N ASP A 180 38.18 -5.64 -5.57
CA ASP A 180 39.65 -5.78 -5.57
C ASP A 180 40.18 -6.05 -4.16
N ASN A 181 39.75 -5.26 -3.17
CA ASN A 181 40.18 -5.41 -1.78
C ASN A 181 39.67 -6.71 -1.13
N ALA A 182 38.51 -7.20 -1.58
CA ALA A 182 37.93 -8.41 -1.05
C ALA A 182 38.43 -9.68 -1.72
N GLU A 183 39.18 -9.61 -2.83
CA GLU A 183 39.56 -10.78 -3.63
C GLU A 183 38.37 -11.72 -3.91
N CYS A 184 37.16 -11.17 -4.11
CA CYS A 184 35.94 -11.94 -4.37
C CYS A 184 35.40 -11.64 -5.76
N SER A 185 34.83 -12.64 -6.42
CA SER A 185 34.16 -12.44 -7.71
C SER A 185 32.70 -12.05 -7.51
N LEU A 186 32.11 -11.39 -8.49
CA LEU A 186 30.68 -11.10 -8.46
C LEU A 186 29.80 -12.34 -8.47
N GLU A 187 30.27 -13.45 -9.04
CA GLU A 187 29.57 -14.73 -9.00
C GLU A 187 29.43 -15.23 -7.55
N GLU A 188 30.42 -14.96 -6.68
CA GLU A 188 30.36 -15.29 -5.25
C GLU A 188 29.37 -14.40 -4.48
N VAL A 189 29.13 -13.17 -4.96
CA VAL A 189 28.26 -12.18 -4.30
C VAL A 189 26.81 -12.30 -4.80
N PHE A 190 26.61 -12.53 -6.10
CA PHE A 190 25.31 -12.42 -6.79
C PHE A 190 24.80 -13.74 -7.41
N GLY A 191 25.63 -14.80 -7.48
CA GLY A 191 25.26 -16.10 -8.06
C GLY A 191 25.28 -16.13 -9.61
N GLU A 192 25.40 -17.33 -10.20
CA GLU A 192 25.33 -17.53 -11.68
C GLU A 192 23.96 -17.09 -12.22
N GLY A 193 23.93 -16.19 -13.23
CA GLY A 193 22.74 -15.96 -14.07
C GLY A 193 22.05 -14.59 -13.99
N THR A 194 22.69 -13.53 -13.48
CA THR A 194 22.05 -12.21 -13.30
C THR A 194 21.82 -11.41 -14.61
N VAL A 195 22.43 -11.81 -15.72
CA VAL A 195 22.32 -11.09 -17.01
C VAL A 195 21.02 -11.39 -17.75
N GLU A 196 20.42 -12.58 -17.57
CA GLU A 196 19.16 -12.97 -18.24
C GLU A 196 17.90 -12.36 -17.59
N LYS A 197 17.94 -12.04 -16.27
CA LYS A 197 16.79 -11.44 -15.56
C LYS A 197 16.55 -9.97 -15.91
N ALA A 198 17.63 -9.19 -16.09
CA ALA A 198 17.52 -7.79 -16.50
C ALA A 198 16.93 -7.61 -17.92
N GLN A 199 16.91 -8.68 -18.74
CA GLN A 199 16.43 -8.69 -20.13
C GLN A 199 14.91 -8.73 -20.24
N ALA A 200 14.23 -9.19 -19.19
CA ALA A 200 12.78 -9.26 -19.12
C ALA A 200 12.15 -7.96 -18.59
N GLU A 201 12.80 -7.29 -17.64
CA GLU A 201 12.21 -6.17 -16.89
C GLU A 201 12.13 -4.86 -17.70
N THR A 202 13.01 -4.68 -18.69
CA THR A 202 13.12 -3.37 -19.35
C THR A 202 12.56 -3.34 -20.77
N ASN A 203 12.39 -4.51 -21.38
CA ASN A 203 11.50 -4.65 -22.54
C ASN A 203 10.04 -4.31 -22.19
N ALA A 204 9.66 -4.27 -20.90
CA ALA A 204 8.34 -3.87 -20.44
C ALA A 204 8.13 -2.35 -20.31
N CYS A 205 9.19 -1.52 -20.39
CA CYS A 205 9.12 -0.08 -20.13
C CYS A 205 9.02 0.80 -21.40
N GLU A 206 9.11 0.23 -22.60
CA GLU A 206 9.30 0.99 -23.85
C GLU A 206 8.04 1.26 -24.68
N GLU A 207 6.91 0.59 -24.43
CA GLU A 207 5.71 0.82 -25.24
C GLU A 207 4.93 2.06 -24.75
N ASN A 208 5.47 3.28 -24.87
CA ASN A 208 4.67 4.52 -24.83
C ASN A 208 5.40 5.73 -25.45
N VAL A 209 5.58 5.74 -26.78
CA VAL A 209 5.53 6.98 -27.58
C VAL A 209 4.73 6.68 -28.87
N THR A 210 3.62 7.40 -29.03
CA THR A 210 2.43 7.26 -29.93
C THR A 210 2.70 7.28 -31.46
N GLU A 211 1.91 6.75 -32.42
CA GLU A 211 0.44 6.64 -32.69
C GLU A 211 0.24 5.90 -34.10
N PRO A 212 -0.94 5.72 -34.75
CA PRO A 212 -2.18 4.97 -34.47
C PRO A 212 -2.56 3.85 -35.51
N GLU A 213 -3.51 2.98 -35.11
CA GLU A 213 -4.45 2.12 -35.88
C GLU A 213 -3.98 1.21 -37.05
N ILE A 214 -4.26 -0.11 -36.97
CA ILE A 214 -4.90 -0.96 -38.02
C ILE A 214 -5.43 -2.29 -37.42
N GLN A 215 -6.76 -2.42 -37.47
CA GLN A 215 -7.64 -3.59 -37.67
C GLN A 215 -7.28 -4.99 -37.14
N GLU A 216 -8.15 -5.47 -36.25
CA GLU A 216 -8.33 -6.86 -35.81
C GLU A 216 -8.45 -7.87 -36.98
N GLN A 217 -7.65 -8.94 -36.93
CA GLN A 217 -8.06 -10.25 -37.45
C GLN A 217 -7.67 -11.36 -36.48
N THR A 218 -8.69 -12.06 -36.01
CA THR A 218 -8.66 -13.22 -35.13
C THR A 218 -8.08 -14.46 -35.83
N VAL A 219 -7.14 -15.14 -35.17
CA VAL A 219 -6.85 -16.56 -35.43
C VAL A 219 -6.64 -17.27 -34.09
N ASN A 220 -7.50 -18.26 -33.82
CA ASN A 220 -7.33 -19.24 -32.75
C ASN A 220 -6.10 -20.12 -33.03
N ALA A 221 -5.22 -20.26 -32.06
CA ALA A 221 -4.42 -21.47 -31.89
C ALA A 221 -4.07 -21.62 -30.41
N GLU A 222 -4.43 -22.78 -29.84
CA GLU A 222 -3.98 -23.24 -28.54
C GLU A 222 -2.46 -23.45 -28.60
N GLU A 223 -1.68 -22.53 -28.04
CA GLU A 223 -0.25 -22.73 -27.82
C GLU A 223 -0.04 -23.18 -26.36
N GLU A 224 0.48 -24.39 -26.19
CA GLU A 224 1.02 -24.86 -24.91
C GLU A 224 2.30 -24.08 -24.61
N GLU A 225 2.20 -23.03 -23.80
CA GLU A 225 3.34 -22.23 -23.35
C GLU A 225 4.33 -23.07 -22.51
N GLN A 226 5.61 -23.03 -22.92
CA GLN A 226 6.77 -23.50 -22.15
C GLN A 226 7.04 -22.57 -20.94
N GLY A 227 6.06 -22.38 -20.06
CA GLY A 227 6.17 -21.52 -18.87
C GLY A 227 6.58 -22.28 -17.60
N VAL A 228 7.12 -21.54 -16.62
CA VAL A 228 7.41 -22.06 -15.27
C VAL A 228 6.11 -22.48 -14.57
N ASP A 229 6.06 -23.70 -14.03
CA ASP A 229 4.90 -24.18 -13.27
C ASP A 229 4.82 -23.48 -11.90
N CYS A 230 4.14 -22.33 -11.89
CA CYS A 230 3.96 -21.48 -10.71
C CYS A 230 3.25 -22.22 -9.57
N LEU A 231 2.23 -23.01 -9.89
CA LEU A 231 1.47 -23.78 -8.90
C LEU A 231 2.37 -24.80 -8.21
N GLN A 232 3.17 -25.53 -8.99
CA GLN A 232 4.11 -26.50 -8.44
C GLN A 232 5.19 -25.83 -7.58
N THR A 233 5.66 -24.65 -7.98
CA THR A 233 6.64 -23.86 -7.23
C THR A 233 6.10 -23.50 -5.84
N ILE A 234 4.89 -22.95 -5.76
CA ILE A 234 4.23 -22.61 -4.48
C ILE A 234 4.04 -23.85 -3.61
N LEU A 235 3.55 -24.95 -4.18
CA LEU A 235 3.26 -26.18 -3.42
C LEU A 235 4.53 -26.88 -2.91
N ARG A 236 5.61 -26.87 -3.71
CA ARG A 236 6.93 -27.37 -3.29
C ARG A 236 7.54 -26.47 -2.23
N TYR A 237 7.37 -25.14 -2.36
CA TYR A 237 7.80 -24.20 -1.34
C TYR A 237 7.08 -24.47 -0.01
N ALA A 238 5.78 -24.77 -0.05
CA ALA A 238 4.98 -25.19 1.10
C ALA A 238 5.31 -26.60 1.64
N ARG A 239 6.30 -27.31 1.08
CA ARG A 239 6.69 -28.68 1.44
C ARG A 239 5.53 -29.68 1.40
N GLN A 240 4.67 -29.57 0.38
CA GLN A 240 3.60 -30.55 0.16
C GLN A 240 4.16 -31.86 -0.41
N ASN A 241 3.53 -32.98 -0.06
CA ASN A 241 3.90 -34.28 -0.63
C ASN A 241 3.36 -34.41 -2.05
N GLU A 242 4.00 -35.20 -2.91
CA GLU A 242 3.55 -35.29 -4.31
C GLU A 242 2.13 -35.83 -4.50
N LYS A 243 1.62 -36.63 -3.56
CA LYS A 243 0.22 -37.05 -3.57
C LYS A 243 -0.75 -35.89 -3.33
N ASP A 244 -0.39 -34.98 -2.43
CA ASP A 244 -1.20 -33.81 -2.09
C ASP A 244 -1.13 -32.78 -3.22
N ILE A 245 0.04 -32.63 -3.84
CA ILE A 245 0.24 -31.77 -5.03
C ILE A 245 -0.68 -32.19 -6.17
N GLU A 246 -0.72 -33.49 -6.47
CA GLU A 246 -1.58 -34.00 -7.56
C GLU A 246 -3.07 -33.81 -7.27
N LEU A 247 -3.49 -34.05 -6.02
CA LEU A 247 -4.89 -33.81 -5.61
C LEU A 247 -5.28 -32.33 -5.71
N ILE A 248 -4.39 -31.42 -5.33
CA ILE A 248 -4.63 -29.97 -5.42
C ILE A 248 -4.72 -29.54 -6.88
N ARG A 249 -3.86 -30.08 -7.76
CA ARG A 249 -3.93 -29.84 -9.21
C ARG A 249 -5.25 -30.31 -9.81
N GLU A 250 -5.72 -31.50 -9.43
CA GLU A 250 -7.02 -32.01 -9.88
C GLU A 250 -8.17 -31.06 -9.47
N LYS A 251 -8.17 -30.59 -8.22
CA LYS A 251 -9.17 -29.65 -7.69
C LYS A 251 -9.12 -28.29 -8.37
N ILE A 252 -7.92 -27.76 -8.66
CA ILE A 252 -7.74 -26.50 -9.40
C ILE A 252 -8.20 -26.66 -10.85
N ALA A 253 -7.92 -27.80 -11.50
CA ALA A 253 -8.39 -28.09 -12.85
C ALA A 253 -9.92 -28.25 -12.90
N GLU A 254 -10.52 -28.93 -11.92
CA GLU A 254 -11.98 -29.04 -11.75
C GLU A 254 -12.61 -27.64 -11.63
N PHE A 255 -12.00 -26.76 -10.84
CA PHE A 255 -12.48 -25.40 -10.64
C PHE A 255 -12.32 -24.50 -11.86
N ARG A 256 -11.20 -24.62 -12.59
CA ARG A 256 -10.95 -23.89 -13.84
C ARG A 256 -11.95 -24.26 -14.94
N ASN A 257 -12.30 -25.55 -15.02
CA ASN A 257 -13.14 -26.08 -16.09
C ASN A 257 -14.66 -26.01 -15.77
N LEU A 258 -15.06 -25.26 -14.74
CA LEU A 258 -16.47 -25.08 -14.39
C LEU A 258 -17.23 -24.37 -15.52
N PRO A 259 -18.41 -24.88 -15.95
CA PRO A 259 -19.22 -24.23 -16.99
C PRO A 259 -19.75 -22.85 -16.58
N ASP A 260 -20.09 -22.70 -15.29
CA ASP A 260 -20.49 -21.43 -14.68
C ASP A 260 -19.71 -21.22 -13.38
N ILE A 261 -18.75 -20.30 -13.44
CA ILE A 261 -17.89 -19.93 -12.33
C ILE A 261 -18.61 -19.20 -11.20
N TYR A 262 -19.83 -18.70 -11.45
CA TYR A 262 -20.71 -18.07 -10.45
C TYR A 262 -21.82 -18.99 -9.97
N SER A 263 -21.82 -20.26 -10.42
CA SER A 263 -22.80 -21.25 -9.99
C SER A 263 -22.83 -21.33 -8.48
N THR A 264 -24.05 -21.42 -7.95
CA THR A 264 -24.31 -21.62 -6.54
C THR A 264 -24.84 -23.02 -6.27
N ASP A 265 -24.53 -23.98 -7.13
CA ASP A 265 -24.86 -25.39 -6.89
C ASP A 265 -24.02 -25.95 -5.73
N ASP A 266 -24.55 -26.98 -5.05
CA ASP A 266 -23.98 -27.47 -3.79
C ASP A 266 -22.62 -28.14 -3.96
N ASP A 267 -22.38 -28.77 -5.10
CA ASP A 267 -21.10 -29.33 -5.53
C ASP A 267 -20.05 -28.23 -5.79
N VAL A 268 -20.42 -27.17 -6.51
CA VAL A 268 -19.53 -26.02 -6.76
C VAL A 268 -19.21 -25.28 -5.45
N ARG A 269 -20.20 -25.09 -4.57
CA ARG A 269 -19.97 -24.53 -3.23
C ARG A 269 -19.07 -25.42 -2.37
N ARG A 270 -19.17 -26.74 -2.49
CA ARG A 270 -18.28 -27.68 -1.80
C ARG A 270 -16.85 -27.54 -2.33
N LEU A 271 -16.66 -27.52 -3.65
CA LEU A 271 -15.36 -27.33 -4.28
C LEU A 271 -14.69 -26.02 -3.83
N ARG A 272 -15.40 -24.89 -3.83
CA ARG A 272 -14.85 -23.61 -3.33
C ARG A 272 -14.45 -23.67 -1.86
N ARG A 273 -15.22 -24.36 -1.00
CA ARG A 273 -14.87 -24.54 0.42
C ARG A 273 -13.62 -25.39 0.60
N GLU A 274 -13.49 -26.47 -0.16
CA GLU A 274 -12.30 -27.33 -0.16
C GLU A 274 -11.07 -26.55 -0.61
N LEU A 275 -11.15 -25.82 -1.74
CA LEU A 275 -10.08 -24.96 -2.23
C LEU A 275 -9.73 -23.83 -1.25
N THR A 276 -10.71 -23.25 -0.57
CA THR A 276 -10.48 -22.23 0.45
C THR A 276 -9.66 -22.80 1.62
N ALA A 277 -10.03 -24.00 2.11
CA ALA A 277 -9.28 -24.65 3.18
C ALA A 277 -7.84 -24.98 2.76
N ILE A 278 -7.68 -25.50 1.54
CA ILE A 278 -6.37 -25.79 0.94
C ILE A 278 -5.53 -24.51 0.82
N PHE A 279 -6.09 -23.42 0.30
CA PHE A 279 -5.39 -22.15 0.12
C PHE A 279 -4.81 -21.65 1.44
N PHE A 280 -5.60 -21.56 2.50
CA PHE A 280 -5.11 -21.04 3.78
C PHE A 280 -4.14 -21.99 4.48
N GLN A 281 -4.27 -23.30 4.27
CA GLN A 281 -3.30 -24.27 4.75
C GLN A 281 -1.94 -24.09 4.05
N ILE A 282 -1.94 -23.88 2.73
CA ILE A 282 -0.73 -23.60 1.96
C ILE A 282 -0.17 -22.25 2.39
N TYR A 283 -1.01 -21.23 2.52
CA TYR A 283 -0.62 -19.89 2.93
C TYR A 283 0.10 -19.90 4.28
N GLU A 284 -0.46 -20.58 5.29
CA GLU A 284 0.18 -20.73 6.61
C GLU A 284 1.60 -21.32 6.48
N LYS A 285 1.77 -22.40 5.71
CA LYS A 285 3.08 -23.05 5.51
C LYS A 285 4.08 -22.17 4.74
N VAL A 286 3.62 -21.53 3.66
CA VAL A 286 4.46 -20.64 2.85
C VAL A 286 4.87 -19.42 3.65
N PHE A 287 3.95 -18.84 4.41
CA PHE A 287 4.24 -17.68 5.27
C PHE A 287 5.36 -17.97 6.26
N PHE A 288 5.27 -19.04 7.05
CA PHE A 288 6.30 -19.33 8.06
C PHE A 288 7.66 -19.56 7.42
N ARG A 289 7.70 -20.29 6.30
CA ARG A 289 8.94 -20.50 5.57
C ARG A 289 9.51 -19.19 5.03
N ALA A 290 8.67 -18.32 4.46
CA ALA A 290 9.09 -17.02 3.97
C ALA A 290 9.55 -16.09 5.09
N ALA A 291 8.92 -16.14 6.26
CA ALA A 291 9.33 -15.37 7.44
C ALA A 291 10.67 -15.85 8.02
N GLU A 292 10.95 -17.16 7.95
CA GLU A 292 12.24 -17.74 8.37
C GLU A 292 13.38 -17.42 7.38
N GLU A 293 13.11 -17.49 6.06
CA GLU A 293 14.11 -17.25 5.02
C GLU A 293 14.50 -15.76 4.92
N GLY A 294 13.58 -14.84 5.23
CA GLY A 294 13.80 -13.40 5.11
C GLY A 294 13.77 -12.91 3.66
N LYS A 295 14.17 -11.65 3.43
CA LYS A 295 14.20 -11.05 2.09
C LYS A 295 15.58 -11.25 1.41
N PRO A 296 15.64 -11.38 0.07
CA PRO A 296 14.54 -11.33 -0.90
C PRO A 296 13.80 -12.67 -1.03
N LEU A 297 12.50 -12.60 -1.33
CA LEU A 297 11.65 -13.77 -1.60
C LEU A 297 11.49 -13.95 -3.11
N ASP A 298 11.33 -15.20 -3.55
CA ASP A 298 10.94 -15.53 -4.93
C ASP A 298 9.64 -14.83 -5.32
N GLU A 299 9.60 -14.29 -6.52
CA GLU A 299 8.52 -13.43 -7.04
C GLU A 299 7.19 -14.19 -7.09
N ILE A 300 7.20 -15.48 -7.44
CA ILE A 300 5.99 -16.33 -7.46
C ILE A 300 5.43 -16.47 -6.03
N ILE A 301 6.31 -16.60 -5.04
CA ILE A 301 5.93 -16.65 -3.62
C ILE A 301 5.37 -15.30 -3.17
N GLN A 302 5.96 -14.19 -3.60
CA GLN A 302 5.44 -12.85 -3.34
C GLN A 302 4.05 -12.65 -3.96
N MET A 303 3.82 -13.11 -5.18
CA MET A 303 2.51 -13.04 -5.85
C MET A 303 1.45 -13.83 -5.09
N PHE A 304 1.79 -15.03 -4.61
CA PHE A 304 0.87 -15.83 -3.80
C PHE A 304 0.52 -15.15 -2.47
N LEU A 305 1.52 -14.66 -1.74
CA LEU A 305 1.34 -14.08 -0.41
C LEU A 305 0.61 -12.72 -0.46
N ASN A 306 0.90 -11.87 -1.44
CA ASN A 306 0.34 -10.52 -1.50
C ASN A 306 -0.93 -10.43 -2.34
N PHE A 307 -1.09 -11.26 -3.37
CA PHE A 307 -2.15 -11.11 -4.38
C PHE A 307 -3.12 -12.30 -4.45
N GLY A 308 -2.84 -13.41 -3.76
CA GLY A 308 -3.68 -14.61 -3.82
C GLY A 308 -3.53 -15.40 -5.14
N PHE A 309 -2.44 -15.14 -5.86
CA PHE A 309 -2.11 -15.83 -7.11
C PHE A 309 -1.66 -17.27 -6.86
N MET A 310 -2.14 -18.23 -7.67
CA MET A 310 -1.66 -19.62 -7.59
C MET A 310 -1.31 -20.25 -8.94
N ASP A 311 -1.99 -19.87 -10.01
CA ASP A 311 -1.88 -20.55 -11.31
C ASP A 311 -2.12 -19.57 -12.45
N VAL A 312 -1.22 -19.57 -13.43
CA VAL A 312 -1.28 -18.69 -14.62
C VAL A 312 -2.56 -18.95 -15.43
N LYS A 313 -3.03 -20.20 -15.53
CA LYS A 313 -4.23 -20.53 -16.31
C LYS A 313 -5.52 -20.07 -15.62
N LEU A 314 -5.48 -19.76 -14.32
CA LEU A 314 -6.59 -19.12 -13.60
C LEU A 314 -6.51 -17.59 -13.69
N ALA A 315 -5.34 -17.01 -13.45
CA ALA A 315 -5.15 -15.56 -13.45
C ALA A 315 -5.19 -14.96 -14.86
N GLY A 316 -4.81 -15.73 -15.89
CA GLY A 316 -4.50 -15.25 -17.24
C GLY A 316 -3.04 -14.80 -17.35
N ALA A 317 -2.38 -15.09 -18.48
CA ALA A 317 -0.97 -14.77 -18.71
C ALA A 317 -0.67 -13.28 -18.53
N GLU A 318 -1.41 -12.41 -19.23
CA GLU A 318 -1.26 -10.95 -19.12
C GLU A 318 -1.37 -10.43 -17.67
N ASN A 319 -2.32 -10.98 -16.89
CA ASN A 319 -2.47 -10.60 -15.49
C ASN A 319 -1.35 -11.17 -14.62
N ALA A 320 -0.86 -12.37 -14.92
CA ALA A 320 0.25 -12.98 -14.19
C ALA A 320 1.53 -12.16 -14.38
N ASP A 321 1.81 -11.69 -15.60
CA ASP A 321 2.96 -10.83 -15.90
C ASP A 321 2.82 -9.47 -15.20
N ALA A 322 1.63 -8.86 -15.23
CA ALA A 322 1.37 -7.62 -14.50
C ALA A 322 1.54 -7.79 -12.98
N LEU A 323 1.11 -8.93 -12.42
CA LEU A 323 1.31 -9.26 -11.01
C LEU A 323 2.78 -9.50 -10.67
N TYR A 324 3.56 -10.08 -11.59
CA TYR A 324 5.00 -10.26 -11.44
C TYR A 324 5.70 -8.90 -11.32
N GLY A 325 5.47 -7.98 -12.25
CA GLY A 325 6.05 -6.63 -12.18
C GLY A 325 5.63 -5.84 -10.94
N LEU A 326 4.42 -6.10 -10.40
CA LEU A 326 3.99 -5.48 -9.14
C LEU A 326 4.76 -5.98 -7.90
N THR A 327 5.49 -7.11 -7.98
CA THR A 327 6.31 -7.58 -6.86
C THR A 327 7.48 -6.64 -6.56
N GLU A 328 8.02 -5.97 -7.58
CA GLU A 328 9.06 -4.93 -7.46
C GLU A 328 8.53 -3.62 -6.86
N HIS A 329 7.21 -3.48 -6.76
CA HIS A 329 6.52 -2.27 -6.35
C HIS A 329 5.64 -2.46 -5.11
N LEU A 330 5.84 -3.52 -4.33
CA LEU A 330 5.06 -3.78 -3.10
C LEU A 330 5.16 -2.66 -2.06
N GLN A 331 6.20 -1.83 -2.09
CA GLN A 331 6.33 -0.62 -1.28
C GLN A 331 5.19 0.38 -1.51
N LEU A 332 4.57 0.40 -2.69
CA LEU A 332 3.40 1.24 -2.98
C LEU A 332 2.18 0.86 -2.13
N CYS A 333 2.18 -0.35 -1.55
CA CYS A 333 1.10 -0.94 -0.77
C CYS A 333 1.44 -1.05 0.73
N ASN A 334 2.58 -0.50 1.17
CA ASN A 334 3.08 -0.62 2.53
C ASN A 334 3.58 0.71 3.10
N SER A 335 3.20 1.01 4.34
CA SER A 335 3.66 2.18 5.10
C SER A 335 3.71 1.84 6.60
N ASN A 336 3.86 2.84 7.47
CA ASN A 336 3.75 2.65 8.92
C ASN A 336 2.33 2.30 9.40
N HIS A 337 1.30 2.52 8.58
CA HIS A 337 -0.10 2.28 8.92
C HIS A 337 -0.90 1.62 7.79
N VAL A 338 -0.26 1.26 6.68
CA VAL A 338 -0.85 0.46 5.60
C VAL A 338 0.01 -0.78 5.40
N TYR A 339 -0.62 -1.95 5.32
CA TYR A 339 0.07 -3.23 5.25
C TYR A 339 -0.56 -4.12 4.20
N THR A 340 0.22 -4.80 3.38
CA THR A 340 -0.26 -6.05 2.78
C THR A 340 -0.51 -7.08 3.88
N ILE A 341 -1.36 -8.07 3.63
CA ILE A 341 -1.58 -9.12 4.63
C ILE A 341 -0.28 -9.84 5.02
N TYR A 342 0.67 -9.98 4.10
CA TYR A 342 1.98 -10.56 4.37
C TYR A 342 2.76 -9.71 5.37
N GLU A 343 2.92 -8.41 5.13
CA GLU A 343 3.63 -7.50 6.03
C GLU A 343 2.91 -7.33 7.38
N TRP A 344 1.57 -7.43 7.40
CA TRP A 344 0.80 -7.46 8.64
C TRP A 344 1.12 -8.70 9.48
N LEU A 345 1.08 -9.88 8.88
CA LEU A 345 1.41 -11.12 9.57
C LEU A 345 2.89 -11.16 9.99
N LEU A 346 3.80 -10.57 9.19
CA LEU A 346 5.20 -10.40 9.56
C LEU A 346 5.35 -9.47 10.77
N ALA A 347 4.60 -8.36 10.83
CA ALA A 347 4.60 -7.48 12.00
C ALA A 347 4.06 -8.17 13.27
N VAL A 348 3.13 -9.12 13.15
CA VAL A 348 2.69 -9.97 14.27
C VAL A 348 3.76 -10.99 14.64
N TYR A 349 4.38 -11.65 13.65
CA TYR A 349 5.46 -12.62 13.84
C TYR A 349 6.68 -12.01 14.53
N GLU A 350 7.01 -10.76 14.21
CA GLU A 350 8.12 -10.01 14.82
C GLU A 350 7.75 -9.36 16.16
N GLY A 351 6.51 -9.49 16.62
CA GLY A 351 6.02 -8.90 17.86
C GLY A 351 5.83 -7.37 17.82
N ARG A 352 5.88 -6.75 16.63
CA ARG A 352 5.60 -5.30 16.45
C ARG A 352 4.11 -4.97 16.61
N LYS A 353 3.22 -5.92 16.26
CA LYS A 353 1.76 -5.77 16.35
C LYS A 353 1.14 -6.96 17.08
N GLU A 354 0.07 -6.70 17.83
CA GLU A 354 -0.72 -7.77 18.48
C GLU A 354 -1.79 -8.33 17.54
N PRO A 355 -2.15 -9.63 17.64
CA PRO A 355 -3.26 -10.20 16.87
C PRO A 355 -4.60 -9.49 17.09
N SER A 356 -5.49 -9.65 16.12
CA SER A 356 -6.83 -9.06 16.10
C SER A 356 -7.77 -9.80 17.03
N ARG A 357 -8.73 -9.07 17.62
CA ARG A 357 -9.81 -9.70 18.37
C ARG A 357 -10.58 -10.67 17.47
N ASN A 358 -11.13 -11.73 18.05
CA ASN A 358 -11.97 -12.66 17.30
C ASN A 358 -13.42 -12.18 17.20
N GLU A 359 -14.26 -12.95 16.51
CA GLU A 359 -15.69 -12.65 16.32
C GLU A 359 -16.49 -12.53 17.64
N PHE A 360 -15.93 -13.02 18.75
CA PHE A 360 -16.50 -12.91 20.09
C PHE A 360 -15.91 -11.74 20.91
N ASP A 361 -15.20 -10.83 20.25
CA ASP A 361 -14.53 -9.67 20.85
C ASP A 361 -13.43 -10.04 21.86
N MET A 362 -12.88 -11.27 21.76
CA MET A 362 -11.80 -11.73 22.63
C MET A 362 -10.43 -11.48 21.99
N ASP A 363 -9.51 -10.90 22.76
CA ASP A 363 -8.09 -10.85 22.40
C ASP A 363 -7.43 -12.24 22.52
N TYR A 364 -6.20 -12.39 22.01
CA TYR A 364 -5.49 -13.67 21.99
C TYR A 364 -5.34 -14.30 23.40
N ASN A 365 -5.03 -13.48 24.40
CA ASN A 365 -4.86 -13.95 25.78
C ASN A 365 -6.20 -14.35 26.41
N GLN A 366 -7.27 -13.64 26.09
CA GLN A 366 -8.63 -14.01 26.50
C GLN A 366 -9.08 -15.32 25.84
N TYR A 367 -8.77 -15.49 24.56
CA TYR A 367 -9.01 -16.73 23.81
C TYR A 367 -8.29 -17.92 24.45
N LEU A 368 -6.98 -17.79 24.76
CA LEU A 368 -6.24 -18.87 25.45
C LEU A 368 -6.83 -19.21 26.82
N ARG A 369 -7.25 -18.21 27.60
CA ARG A 369 -7.92 -18.45 28.89
C ARG A 369 -9.25 -19.19 28.72
N ASP A 370 -9.99 -18.91 27.66
CA ASP A 370 -11.25 -19.61 27.36
C ASP A 370 -11.01 -21.06 26.91
N GLN A 371 -9.96 -21.29 26.10
CA GLN A 371 -9.52 -22.64 25.74
C GLN A 371 -9.09 -23.46 26.96
N MET A 372 -8.42 -22.83 27.93
CA MET A 372 -8.05 -23.47 29.19
C MET A 372 -9.30 -23.84 30.01
N LYS A 373 -10.28 -22.94 30.11
CA LYS A 373 -11.55 -23.21 30.81
C LYS A 373 -12.34 -24.34 30.15
N SER A 374 -12.28 -24.42 28.82
CA SER A 374 -12.93 -25.46 28.02
C SER A 374 -12.19 -26.80 28.06
N GLY A 375 -11.00 -26.85 28.66
CA GLY A 375 -10.19 -28.07 28.81
C GLY A 375 -9.36 -28.44 27.58
N ASN A 376 -9.27 -27.55 26.59
CA ASN A 376 -8.51 -27.76 25.35
C ASN A 376 -7.00 -27.55 25.53
N ILE A 377 -6.59 -26.74 26.52
CA ILE A 377 -5.19 -26.52 26.90
C ILE A 377 -5.01 -26.57 28.42
N ARG A 378 -3.80 -26.92 28.87
CA ARG A 378 -3.42 -26.93 30.29
C ARG A 378 -2.95 -25.55 30.75
N LYS A 379 -2.95 -25.34 32.07
CA LYS A 379 -2.48 -24.08 32.67
C LYS A 379 -0.99 -23.81 32.41
N GLU A 380 -0.18 -24.87 32.34
CA GLU A 380 1.25 -24.79 32.04
C GLU A 380 1.51 -24.38 30.58
N GLU A 381 0.67 -24.87 29.66
CA GLU A 381 0.71 -24.53 28.23
C GLU A 381 0.29 -23.08 27.97
N LEU A 382 -0.59 -22.50 28.80
CA LEU A 382 -1.06 -21.13 28.64
C LEU A 382 0.08 -20.10 28.69
N ALA A 383 1.07 -20.29 29.57
CA ALA A 383 2.21 -19.38 29.67
C ALA A 383 3.13 -19.49 28.45
N ALA A 384 3.38 -20.70 27.96
CA ALA A 384 4.21 -20.92 26.78
C ALA A 384 3.54 -20.36 25.51
N LEU A 385 2.24 -20.59 25.33
CA LEU A 385 1.48 -20.13 24.17
C LEU A 385 1.25 -18.62 24.16
N SER A 386 1.13 -17.98 25.33
CA SER A 386 0.89 -16.53 25.44
C SER A 386 1.95 -15.69 24.73
N ASP A 387 3.22 -16.13 24.82
CA ASP A 387 4.37 -15.42 24.27
C ASP A 387 4.89 -16.05 22.96
N ASP A 388 4.21 -17.08 22.46
CA ASP A 388 4.57 -17.76 21.21
C ASP A 388 4.09 -16.95 20.01
N LEU A 389 5.05 -16.37 19.29
CA LEU A 389 4.82 -15.53 18.12
C LEU A 389 4.24 -16.32 16.94
N GLU A 390 4.59 -17.59 16.78
CA GLU A 390 4.02 -18.44 15.73
C GLU A 390 2.54 -18.73 16.00
N GLU A 391 2.19 -19.05 17.25
CA GLU A 391 0.79 -19.32 17.60
C GLU A 391 -0.08 -18.06 17.53
N LYS A 392 0.49 -16.88 17.80
CA LYS A 392 -0.16 -15.59 17.54
C LYS A 392 -0.47 -15.40 16.04
N VAL A 393 0.47 -15.70 15.16
CA VAL A 393 0.26 -15.65 13.70
C VAL A 393 -0.79 -16.67 13.25
N LYS A 394 -0.71 -17.92 13.71
CA LYS A 394 -1.69 -18.97 13.38
C LYS A 394 -3.10 -18.56 13.81
N PHE A 395 -3.23 -17.95 14.98
CA PHE A 395 -4.48 -17.36 15.42
C PHE A 395 -4.95 -16.25 14.48
N GLU A 396 -4.08 -15.32 14.08
CA GLU A 396 -4.43 -14.23 13.16
C GLU A 396 -4.89 -14.72 11.78
N ILE A 397 -4.21 -15.73 11.22
CA ILE A 397 -4.56 -16.37 9.95
C ILE A 397 -5.95 -17.01 10.04
N ARG A 398 -6.20 -17.82 11.08
CA ARG A 398 -7.45 -18.58 11.25
C ARG A 398 -8.63 -17.71 11.69
N ASN A 399 -8.36 -16.53 12.24
CA ASN A 399 -9.35 -15.59 12.72
C ASN A 399 -9.60 -14.47 11.68
N MET A 400 -8.81 -13.40 11.76
CA MET A 400 -9.05 -12.17 11.02
C MET A 400 -8.82 -12.38 9.53
N PHE A 401 -7.71 -12.98 9.14
CA PHE A 401 -7.37 -13.06 7.71
C PHE A 401 -8.42 -13.88 6.93
N GLN A 402 -8.75 -15.09 7.37
CA GLN A 402 -9.72 -15.93 6.68
C GLN A 402 -11.11 -15.28 6.53
N SER A 403 -11.61 -14.68 7.59
CA SER A 403 -12.95 -14.07 7.62
C SER A 403 -13.00 -12.76 6.80
N THR A 404 -11.98 -11.91 6.93
CA THR A 404 -11.93 -10.60 6.27
C THR A 404 -11.57 -10.69 4.79
N ASN A 405 -10.76 -11.68 4.37
CA ASN A 405 -10.49 -11.93 2.95
C ASN A 405 -11.80 -12.23 2.20
N ARG A 406 -12.68 -13.05 2.81
CA ARG A 406 -14.02 -13.31 2.26
C ARG A 406 -14.94 -12.09 2.29
N ALA A 407 -14.87 -11.29 3.35
CA ALA A 407 -15.75 -10.14 3.50
C ALA A 407 -15.42 -8.99 2.53
N THR A 408 -14.13 -8.72 2.32
CA THR A 408 -13.64 -7.66 1.43
C THR A 408 -13.85 -7.98 -0.05
N TYR A 409 -13.82 -9.27 -0.41
CA TYR A 409 -14.26 -9.76 -1.73
C TYR A 409 -15.72 -9.39 -2.05
N GLY A 410 -16.59 -9.29 -1.04
CA GLY A 410 -17.96 -8.78 -1.15
C GLY A 410 -19.00 -9.77 -1.71
N ARG A 411 -18.59 -10.77 -2.49
CA ARG A 411 -19.48 -11.81 -3.06
C ARG A 411 -19.38 -13.12 -2.28
N TYR A 412 -20.01 -13.19 -1.11
CA TYR A 412 -19.92 -14.33 -0.18
C TYR A 412 -20.28 -15.70 -0.77
N ALA A 413 -21.20 -15.77 -1.73
CA ALA A 413 -21.70 -17.02 -2.30
C ALA A 413 -20.73 -17.64 -3.32
N THR A 414 -19.92 -16.81 -3.97
CA THR A 414 -19.00 -17.20 -5.05
C THR A 414 -17.54 -16.97 -4.68
N TYR A 415 -17.26 -16.74 -3.39
CA TYR A 415 -15.92 -16.48 -2.89
C TYR A 415 -14.99 -17.69 -3.08
N CYS A 416 -13.80 -17.39 -3.58
CA CYS A 416 -12.62 -18.25 -3.58
C CYS A 416 -11.41 -17.33 -3.34
N PRO A 417 -10.45 -17.69 -2.47
CA PRO A 417 -9.27 -16.86 -2.21
C PRO A 417 -8.24 -16.88 -3.35
N ILE A 418 -8.38 -17.79 -4.31
CA ILE A 418 -7.49 -17.90 -5.47
C ILE A 418 -7.89 -16.83 -6.48
N LEU A 419 -6.95 -15.96 -6.85
CA LEU A 419 -7.17 -14.90 -7.84
C LEU A 419 -7.41 -15.47 -9.23
N ARG A 420 -8.36 -14.86 -9.96
CA ARG A 420 -8.76 -15.27 -11.31
C ARG A 420 -8.90 -14.09 -12.24
N LYS A 421 -8.79 -14.35 -13.54
CA LYS A 421 -9.01 -13.35 -14.58
C LYS A 421 -10.40 -12.70 -14.51
N GLU A 422 -11.44 -13.44 -14.15
CA GLU A 422 -12.81 -12.90 -14.13
C GLU A 422 -13.08 -11.96 -12.96
N ASP A 423 -12.20 -11.97 -11.96
CA ASP A 423 -12.26 -11.05 -10.82
C ASP A 423 -11.62 -9.69 -11.19
N LEU A 424 -10.71 -9.66 -12.17
CA LEU A 424 -10.00 -8.47 -12.64
C LEU A 424 -10.78 -7.79 -13.77
N THR A 425 -11.58 -6.79 -13.44
CA THR A 425 -12.46 -6.11 -14.41
C THR A 425 -11.73 -5.16 -15.37
N THR A 426 -10.51 -4.76 -15.02
CA THR A 426 -9.63 -3.83 -15.73
C THR A 426 -8.17 -4.22 -15.45
N SER A 427 -7.20 -3.43 -15.91
CA SER A 427 -5.78 -3.70 -15.61
C SER A 427 -5.50 -3.74 -14.11
N VAL A 428 -4.57 -4.64 -13.72
CA VAL A 428 -4.17 -4.87 -12.33
C VAL A 428 -3.66 -3.58 -11.67
N THR A 429 -2.87 -2.78 -12.41
CA THR A 429 -2.34 -1.48 -11.96
C THR A 429 -3.45 -0.48 -11.60
N THR A 430 -4.54 -0.45 -12.36
CA THR A 430 -5.69 0.45 -12.08
C THR A 430 -6.40 0.02 -10.80
N LEU A 431 -6.60 -1.28 -10.63
CA LEU A 431 -7.29 -1.87 -9.48
C LEU A 431 -6.46 -1.78 -8.20
N LEU A 432 -5.13 -1.64 -8.29
CA LEU A 432 -4.24 -1.65 -7.13
C LEU A 432 -4.59 -0.55 -6.12
N THR A 433 -4.81 -0.96 -4.87
CA THR A 433 -4.97 -0.06 -3.72
C THR A 433 -3.59 0.30 -3.18
N THR A 434 -3.17 1.55 -3.39
CA THR A 434 -1.88 2.07 -2.91
C THR A 434 -2.02 2.88 -1.63
N VAL A 435 -0.91 3.09 -0.92
CA VAL A 435 -0.80 3.99 0.24
C VAL A 435 -1.31 5.38 -0.11
N ALA A 436 -0.92 5.92 -1.27
CA ALA A 436 -1.36 7.24 -1.71
C ALA A 436 -2.90 7.36 -1.82
N LYS A 437 -3.57 6.35 -2.40
CA LYS A 437 -5.04 6.31 -2.51
C LYS A 437 -5.72 6.24 -1.13
N ILE A 438 -5.12 5.51 -0.19
CA ILE A 438 -5.63 5.37 1.19
C ILE A 438 -5.45 6.69 1.96
N ASP A 439 -4.26 7.27 1.92
CA ASP A 439 -3.91 8.50 2.62
C ASP A 439 -4.76 9.66 2.11
N GLU A 440 -4.95 9.77 0.79
CA GLU A 440 -5.84 10.77 0.19
C GLU A 440 -7.28 10.59 0.67
N ALA A 441 -7.78 9.34 0.71
CA ALA A 441 -9.13 9.06 1.17
C ALA A 441 -9.33 9.35 2.67
N LEU A 442 -8.37 8.98 3.52
CA LEU A 442 -8.37 9.29 4.95
C LEU A 442 -8.33 10.81 5.16
N LYS A 443 -7.44 11.49 4.43
CA LYS A 443 -7.29 12.94 4.47
C LYS A 443 -8.55 13.66 4.03
N HIS A 444 -9.20 13.21 2.96
CA HIS A 444 -10.46 13.80 2.50
C HIS A 444 -11.54 13.75 3.60
N VAL A 445 -11.62 12.62 4.33
CA VAL A 445 -12.54 12.52 5.46
C VAL A 445 -12.14 13.47 6.59
N THR A 446 -10.87 13.57 6.98
CA THR A 446 -10.43 14.46 8.07
C THR A 446 -10.46 15.94 7.71
N ASP A 447 -10.28 16.31 6.44
CA ASP A 447 -10.41 17.69 5.98
C ASP A 447 -11.89 18.17 6.13
N ILE A 448 -12.83 17.23 6.19
CA ILE A 448 -14.26 17.48 6.44
C ILE A 448 -14.61 17.27 7.91
N ASP A 449 -14.47 16.06 8.43
CA ASP A 449 -14.66 15.68 9.83
C ASP A 449 -13.31 15.49 10.54
N TYR A 450 -12.71 16.62 10.89
CA TYR A 450 -11.37 16.70 11.49
C TYR A 450 -11.21 15.96 12.82
N SER A 451 -12.32 15.60 13.48
CA SER A 451 -12.28 14.93 14.77
C SER A 451 -12.43 13.41 14.69
N CYS A 452 -12.43 12.82 13.48
CA CYS A 452 -12.66 11.40 13.26
C CYS A 452 -11.65 10.52 14.00
N PHE A 453 -10.36 10.82 13.86
CA PHE A 453 -9.29 9.99 14.42
C PHE A 453 -8.70 10.51 15.73
N TYR A 454 -9.23 11.61 16.27
CA TYR A 454 -8.81 12.11 17.58
C TYR A 454 -9.26 11.18 18.71
N ARG A 455 -8.34 10.94 19.65
CA ARG A 455 -8.55 10.15 20.88
C ARG A 455 -8.27 11.03 22.08
N SER A 456 -8.98 10.76 23.18
CA SER A 456 -8.72 11.44 24.45
C SER A 456 -7.72 10.65 25.27
N MET A 457 -6.70 11.33 25.78
CA MET A 457 -5.84 10.85 26.85
C MET A 457 -5.82 11.85 28.01
N TYR A 458 -5.29 11.43 29.15
CA TYR A 458 -5.17 12.31 30.31
C TYR A 458 -3.70 12.52 30.64
N VAL A 459 -3.30 13.79 30.67
CA VAL A 459 -2.00 14.22 31.19
C VAL A 459 -2.19 14.77 32.59
N ALA A 460 -1.24 14.50 33.46
CA ALA A 460 -1.23 15.02 34.82
C ALA A 460 0.21 15.19 35.26
N ASP A 461 0.52 16.35 35.82
CA ASP A 461 1.80 16.61 36.44
C ASP A 461 1.57 17.34 37.77
N PRO A 462 1.40 16.57 38.86
CA PRO A 462 1.21 17.15 40.19
C PRO A 462 2.40 18.00 40.66
N ALA A 463 3.62 17.77 40.17
CA ALA A 463 4.82 18.50 40.59
C ALA A 463 4.80 19.94 40.08
N HIS A 464 4.28 20.15 38.87
CA HIS A 464 4.10 21.47 38.27
C HIS A 464 2.64 21.94 38.26
N ASN A 465 1.82 21.50 39.22
CA ASN A 465 0.43 21.94 39.41
C ASN A 465 -0.51 21.72 38.20
N LEU A 466 -0.25 20.73 37.34
CA LEU A 466 -1.18 20.32 36.30
C LEU A 466 -2.11 19.23 36.86
N PRO A 467 -3.38 19.56 37.20
CA PRO A 467 -4.35 18.53 37.55
C PRO A 467 -4.59 17.62 36.34
N LYS A 468 -5.25 16.48 36.57
CA LYS A 468 -5.67 15.57 35.50
C LYS A 468 -6.44 16.35 34.42
N GLN A 469 -5.79 16.55 33.28
CA GLN A 469 -6.25 17.34 32.15
C GLN A 469 -6.43 16.40 30.95
N GLU A 470 -7.61 16.45 30.34
CA GLU A 470 -7.87 15.73 29.11
C GLU A 470 -7.21 16.46 27.94
N VAL A 471 -6.50 15.73 27.10
CA VAL A 471 -5.91 16.20 25.83
C VAL A 471 -6.29 15.24 24.72
N LYS A 472 -6.33 15.74 23.49
CA LYS A 472 -6.63 14.92 22.32
C LYS A 472 -5.45 14.85 21.38
N TYR A 473 -5.22 13.67 20.84
CA TYR A 473 -4.19 13.38 19.84
C TYR A 473 -4.81 12.56 18.69
N GLU A 474 -4.27 12.69 17.49
CA GLU A 474 -4.73 11.99 16.31
C GLU A 474 -4.09 10.60 16.20
N LEU A 475 -4.91 9.58 15.94
CA LEU A 475 -4.44 8.20 15.74
C LEU A 475 -5.19 7.55 14.57
N PHE A 476 -4.52 7.52 13.41
CA PHE A 476 -5.01 6.88 12.20
C PHE A 476 -5.14 5.35 12.36
N PRO A 477 -6.06 4.72 11.62
CA PRO A 477 -6.22 3.27 11.61
C PRO A 477 -5.04 2.57 10.92
N ASP A 478 -4.75 1.35 11.33
CA ASP A 478 -3.98 0.42 10.50
C ASP A 478 -4.91 -0.11 9.38
N VAL A 479 -4.50 0.05 8.12
CA VAL A 479 -5.21 -0.45 6.94
C VAL A 479 -4.50 -1.71 6.43
N ILE A 480 -5.22 -2.83 6.35
CA ILE A 480 -4.68 -4.13 5.95
C ILE A 480 -5.29 -4.55 4.61
N LEU A 481 -4.44 -4.76 3.61
CA LEU A 481 -4.82 -5.14 2.27
C LEU A 481 -4.91 -6.66 2.15
N MET A 482 -6.12 -7.13 1.86
CA MET A 482 -6.43 -8.53 1.65
C MET A 482 -6.03 -8.96 0.24
N PRO A 483 -5.47 -10.17 0.07
CA PRO A 483 -4.96 -10.69 -1.20
C PRO A 483 -6.11 -11.19 -2.07
N ASN A 484 -6.97 -10.27 -2.50
CA ASN A 484 -8.10 -10.54 -3.36
C ASN A 484 -8.46 -9.31 -4.22
N CYS A 485 -9.33 -9.55 -5.20
CA CYS A 485 -10.01 -8.50 -5.95
C CYS A 485 -11.46 -8.34 -5.45
N GLY A 486 -11.77 -7.20 -4.85
CA GLY A 486 -13.00 -7.00 -4.08
C GLY A 486 -13.67 -5.64 -4.29
N CYS A 487 -14.82 -5.47 -3.63
CA CYS A 487 -15.62 -4.23 -3.69
C CYS A 487 -16.16 -3.78 -2.34
N LYS A 488 -15.64 -4.35 -1.24
CA LYS A 488 -16.08 -4.03 0.12
C LYS A 488 -14.90 -3.79 1.03
N ALA A 489 -15.09 -2.87 1.96
CA ALA A 489 -14.20 -2.66 3.09
C ALA A 489 -14.90 -3.00 4.39
N MET A 490 -14.11 -3.33 5.39
CA MET A 490 -14.59 -3.65 6.73
C MET A 490 -13.77 -2.89 7.77
N MET A 491 -14.41 -2.51 8.87
CA MET A 491 -13.75 -2.07 10.08
C MET A 491 -13.86 -3.23 11.07
N TRP A 492 -12.73 -3.88 11.39
CA TRP A 492 -12.70 -5.11 12.19
C TRP A 492 -12.73 -4.80 13.67
N GLN A 493 -11.97 -3.78 14.06
CA GLN A 493 -11.91 -3.31 15.44
C GLN A 493 -11.64 -1.82 15.50
N GLU A 494 -12.30 -1.16 16.44
CA GLU A 494 -12.20 0.28 16.70
C GLU A 494 -10.92 0.67 17.44
N ALA A 495 -10.30 -0.26 18.16
CA ALA A 495 -9.00 -0.10 18.78
C ALA A 495 -8.41 -1.47 19.12
N ALA A 496 -7.09 -1.54 19.30
CA ALA A 496 -6.45 -2.69 19.92
C ALA A 496 -6.02 -2.38 21.37
N GLY A 497 -5.82 -3.43 22.15
CA GLY A 497 -5.37 -3.36 23.55
C GLY A 497 -6.46 -3.01 24.56
N ALA A 498 -6.20 -3.34 25.83
CA ALA A 498 -7.16 -3.18 26.93
C ALA A 498 -7.55 -1.71 27.20
N ARG A 499 -6.64 -0.77 26.90
CA ARG A 499 -6.84 0.67 27.09
C ARG A 499 -7.12 1.44 25.79
N GLY A 500 -7.18 0.75 24.65
CA GLY A 500 -7.40 1.39 23.34
C GLY A 500 -6.22 2.23 22.87
N GLU A 501 -5.01 1.84 23.27
CA GLU A 501 -3.75 2.55 22.97
C GLU A 501 -3.31 2.32 21.52
N PHE A 502 -3.84 1.29 20.85
CA PHE A 502 -3.45 0.92 19.49
C PHE A 502 -4.52 1.30 18.46
N PRO A 503 -4.09 1.54 17.21
CA PRO A 503 -4.97 1.88 16.09
C PRO A 503 -6.17 0.95 15.89
N ALA A 504 -7.21 1.51 15.27
CA ALA A 504 -8.29 0.72 14.66
C ALA A 504 -7.75 -0.11 13.50
N ARG A 505 -8.50 -1.14 13.05
CA ARG A 505 -8.10 -1.97 11.89
C ARG A 505 -9.16 -1.93 10.80
N PHE A 506 -8.77 -1.42 9.64
CA PHE A 506 -9.58 -1.39 8.44
C PHE A 506 -9.03 -2.41 7.45
N MET A 507 -9.90 -3.15 6.77
CA MET A 507 -9.49 -4.13 5.78
C MET A 507 -10.12 -3.79 4.45
N LEU A 508 -9.27 -3.71 3.45
CA LEU A 508 -9.60 -3.41 2.06
C LEU A 508 -9.03 -4.52 1.18
N PRO A 509 -9.58 -4.76 -0.01
CA PRO A 509 -8.94 -5.62 -0.98
C PRO A 509 -7.72 -4.91 -1.60
N ILE A 510 -6.65 -5.67 -1.88
CA ILE A 510 -5.47 -5.11 -2.58
C ILE A 510 -5.82 -4.70 -4.02
N PHE A 511 -6.75 -5.41 -4.66
CA PHE A 511 -7.35 -4.99 -5.93
C PHE A 511 -8.80 -4.56 -5.70
N ASN A 512 -9.11 -3.33 -6.06
CA ASN A 512 -10.40 -2.72 -5.76
C ASN A 512 -11.17 -2.39 -7.03
N THR A 513 -12.35 -3.01 -7.16
CA THR A 513 -13.31 -2.75 -8.25
C THR A 513 -14.28 -1.59 -7.93
N GLY A 514 -14.24 -1.07 -6.71
CA GLY A 514 -15.00 0.10 -6.26
C GLY A 514 -14.11 1.30 -5.94
N SER A 515 -14.71 2.36 -5.39
CA SER A 515 -13.97 3.53 -4.93
C SER A 515 -13.32 3.26 -3.57
N VAL A 516 -11.99 3.43 -3.48
CA VAL A 516 -11.24 3.40 -2.21
C VAL A 516 -11.76 4.50 -1.27
N GLU A 517 -12.09 5.67 -1.80
CA GLU A 517 -12.65 6.79 -1.06
C GLU A 517 -13.97 6.40 -0.37
N ASP A 518 -14.89 5.77 -1.10
CA ASP A 518 -16.19 5.35 -0.57
C ASP A 518 -16.03 4.28 0.52
N MET A 519 -15.09 3.37 0.32
CA MET A 519 -14.77 2.31 1.28
C MET A 519 -14.21 2.86 2.59
N ILE A 520 -13.22 3.74 2.50
CA ILE A 520 -12.64 4.40 3.66
C ILE A 520 -13.70 5.25 4.38
N LEU A 521 -14.53 5.98 3.63
CA LEU A 521 -15.62 6.78 4.20
C LEU A 521 -16.64 5.91 4.96
N GLU A 522 -17.06 4.78 4.41
CA GLU A 522 -17.93 3.83 5.11
C GLU A 522 -17.26 3.26 6.37
N CYS A 523 -15.97 2.90 6.31
CA CYS A 523 -15.20 2.46 7.47
C CYS A 523 -15.11 3.55 8.54
N CYS A 524 -14.91 4.81 8.18
CA CYS A 524 -14.92 5.95 9.10
C CYS A 524 -16.29 6.12 9.79
N GLY A 525 -17.39 5.97 9.05
CA GLY A 525 -18.72 5.98 9.64
C GLY A 525 -18.93 4.85 10.65
N ARG A 526 -18.51 3.62 10.32
CA ARG A 526 -18.58 2.48 11.26
C ARG A 526 -17.68 2.71 12.48
N PHE A 527 -16.48 3.24 12.23
CA PHE A 527 -15.51 3.58 13.25
C PHE A 527 -16.07 4.62 14.24
N ARG A 528 -16.68 5.71 13.77
CA ARG A 528 -17.33 6.72 14.61
C ARG A 528 -18.35 6.12 15.57
N TRP A 529 -19.18 5.21 15.04
CA TRP A 529 -20.20 4.52 15.83
C TRP A 529 -19.59 3.61 16.90
N GLU A 530 -18.68 2.72 16.51
CA GLU A 530 -18.11 1.72 17.43
C GLU A 530 -17.16 2.34 18.45
N MET A 531 -16.40 3.37 18.07
CA MET A 531 -15.59 4.14 19.02
C MET A 531 -16.46 4.84 20.08
N CYS A 532 -17.60 5.42 19.68
CA CYS A 532 -18.55 5.99 20.65
C CYS A 532 -19.10 4.90 21.59
N ARG A 533 -19.47 3.73 21.06
CA ARG A 533 -19.93 2.60 21.90
C ARG A 533 -18.86 2.17 22.90
N ARG A 534 -17.60 2.09 22.47
CA ARG A 534 -16.47 1.75 23.33
C ARG A 534 -16.28 2.76 24.45
N ILE A 535 -16.25 4.05 24.13
CA ILE A 535 -16.05 5.15 25.09
C ILE A 535 -17.16 5.13 26.17
N GLN A 536 -18.41 4.92 25.76
CA GLN A 536 -19.56 4.94 26.67
C GLN A 536 -19.76 3.62 27.44
N GLY A 537 -19.14 2.52 26.98
CA GLY A 537 -19.23 1.20 27.61
C GLY A 537 -20.69 0.75 27.78
N MET A 538 -21.10 0.37 28.99
CA MET A 538 -22.47 -0.09 29.28
C MET A 538 -23.55 0.97 29.03
N ARG A 539 -23.18 2.26 28.98
CA ARG A 539 -24.12 3.39 28.82
C ARG A 539 -24.24 3.88 27.37
N TRP A 540 -23.70 3.13 26.40
CA TRP A 540 -23.70 3.52 25.00
C TRP A 540 -25.07 3.86 24.38
N ASN A 541 -26.15 3.36 24.98
CA ASN A 541 -27.54 3.63 24.55
C ASN A 541 -28.39 4.21 25.70
N ASP A 542 -27.78 4.90 26.66
CA ASP A 542 -28.50 5.58 27.74
C ASP A 542 -28.67 7.07 27.41
N ILE A 543 -29.89 7.49 27.08
CA ILE A 543 -30.20 8.89 26.73
C ILE A 543 -30.01 9.87 27.89
N ARG A 544 -29.81 9.40 29.13
CA ARG A 544 -29.44 10.26 30.27
C ARG A 544 -28.02 10.82 30.10
N GLU A 545 -27.18 10.13 29.33
CA GLU A 545 -25.85 10.55 28.94
C GLU A 545 -25.80 10.75 27.42
N ASN A 546 -25.94 12.00 27.01
CA ASN A 546 -25.93 12.36 25.59
C ASN A 546 -24.62 11.90 24.94
N SER A 547 -24.77 11.06 23.92
CA SER A 547 -23.70 10.57 23.07
C SER A 547 -24.25 10.34 21.66
N LEU A 548 -23.35 10.24 20.67
CA LEU A 548 -23.74 9.98 19.28
C LEU A 548 -24.69 8.79 19.19
N THR A 549 -24.32 7.68 19.82
CA THR A 549 -25.06 6.42 19.73
C THR A 549 -26.38 6.49 20.49
N ALA A 550 -26.41 7.07 21.69
CA ALA A 550 -27.64 7.17 22.48
C ALA A 550 -28.68 8.09 21.80
N GLU A 551 -28.27 9.28 21.38
CA GLU A 551 -29.18 10.24 20.72
C GLU A 551 -29.66 9.73 19.36
N TYR A 552 -28.77 9.11 18.58
CA TYR A 552 -29.14 8.59 17.26
C TYR A 552 -30.05 7.36 17.37
N CYS A 553 -29.82 6.49 18.36
CA CYS A 553 -30.74 5.37 18.64
C CYS A 553 -32.11 5.87 19.11
N ASP A 554 -32.17 6.84 20.03
CA ASP A 554 -33.43 7.45 20.47
C ASP A 554 -34.20 8.06 19.28
N TYR A 555 -33.50 8.82 18.44
CA TYR A 555 -34.02 9.38 17.20
C TYR A 555 -34.66 8.31 16.31
N LEU A 556 -33.97 7.20 16.03
CA LEU A 556 -34.49 6.12 15.19
C LEU A 556 -35.59 5.29 15.86
N GLN A 557 -35.61 5.16 17.19
CA GLN A 557 -36.66 4.43 17.90
C GLN A 557 -37.97 5.23 17.96
N PHE A 558 -37.88 6.54 18.22
CA PHE A 558 -39.04 7.40 18.48
C PHE A 558 -39.41 8.32 17.30
N TYR A 559 -38.84 8.10 16.12
CA TYR A 559 -39.07 8.92 14.92
C TYR A 559 -40.57 9.12 14.58
N ARG A 560 -41.43 8.13 14.85
CA ARG A 560 -42.88 8.23 14.60
C ARG A 560 -43.58 9.29 15.46
N LYS A 561 -43.10 9.50 16.68
CA LYS A 561 -43.65 10.44 17.67
C LYS A 561 -42.95 11.80 17.64
N ASN A 562 -41.87 11.96 16.86
CA ASN A 562 -41.11 13.20 16.82
C ASN A 562 -41.84 14.28 16.01
N HIS A 563 -42.27 15.35 16.67
CA HIS A 563 -42.98 16.49 16.07
C HIS A 563 -42.10 17.34 15.13
N SER A 564 -40.78 17.20 15.21
CA SER A 564 -39.83 17.91 14.35
C SER A 564 -39.64 17.26 12.98
N LEU A 565 -40.28 16.11 12.72
CA LEU A 565 -40.19 15.37 11.46
C LEU A 565 -41.48 15.48 10.64
N THR A 566 -41.34 15.69 9.33
CA THR A 566 -42.44 15.64 8.36
C THR A 566 -42.90 14.20 8.13
N ALA A 567 -44.10 14.02 7.56
CA ALA A 567 -44.60 12.69 7.20
C ALA A 567 -43.67 11.96 6.21
N GLU A 568 -43.17 12.69 5.20
CA GLU A 568 -42.20 12.18 4.23
C GLU A 568 -40.88 11.75 4.89
N ALA A 569 -40.34 12.57 5.80
CA ALA A 569 -39.12 12.23 6.53
C ALA A 569 -39.28 10.94 7.36
N ARG A 570 -40.45 10.73 7.98
CA ARG A 570 -40.74 9.49 8.72
C ARG A 570 -40.77 8.26 7.81
N GLU A 571 -41.34 8.37 6.61
CA GLU A 571 -41.34 7.23 5.67
C GLU A 571 -39.94 6.95 5.14
N LYS A 572 -39.12 7.98 4.87
CA LYS A 572 -37.70 7.81 4.49
C LYS A 572 -36.89 7.12 5.57
N ILE A 573 -37.09 7.48 6.85
CA ILE A 573 -36.44 6.82 7.99
C ILE A 573 -36.85 5.34 8.07
N LYS A 574 -38.15 5.06 7.95
CA LYS A 574 -38.66 3.69 7.92
C LYS A 574 -38.01 2.87 6.78
N GLY A 575 -37.94 3.42 5.58
CA GLY A 575 -37.26 2.79 4.44
C GLY A 575 -35.77 2.53 4.70
N SER A 576 -35.09 3.48 5.35
CA SER A 576 -33.67 3.37 5.69
C SER A 576 -33.41 2.26 6.72
N ILE A 577 -34.25 2.16 7.77
CA ILE A 577 -34.17 1.08 8.77
C ILE A 577 -34.40 -0.29 8.12
N VAL A 578 -35.39 -0.40 7.22
CA VAL A 578 -35.66 -1.64 6.49
C VAL A 578 -34.47 -2.02 5.60
N LYS A 579 -33.92 -1.07 4.83
CA LYS A 579 -32.74 -1.29 3.98
C LYS A 579 -31.52 -1.74 4.81
N ALA A 580 -31.36 -1.18 6.00
CA ALA A 580 -30.30 -1.53 6.95
C ALA A 580 -30.60 -2.81 7.76
N LYS A 581 -31.67 -3.56 7.46
CA LYS A 581 -32.08 -4.77 8.19
C LYS A 581 -32.20 -4.57 9.71
N ASN A 582 -32.74 -3.42 10.12
CA ASN A 582 -32.85 -2.97 11.52
C ASN A 582 -31.52 -2.72 12.24
N ASN A 583 -30.39 -2.64 11.52
CA ASN A 583 -29.12 -2.23 12.09
C ASN A 583 -28.99 -0.70 12.09
N PHE A 584 -29.17 -0.08 13.26
CA PHE A 584 -29.10 1.38 13.42
C PHE A 584 -27.72 1.95 13.08
N ARG A 585 -26.64 1.17 13.27
CA ARG A 585 -25.30 1.57 12.83
C ARG A 585 -25.26 1.79 11.33
N GLU A 586 -25.81 0.88 10.53
CA GLU A 586 -25.76 1.03 9.07
C GLU A 586 -26.68 2.15 8.55
N VAL A 587 -27.73 2.52 9.32
CA VAL A 587 -28.50 3.75 9.05
C VAL A 587 -27.64 4.99 9.32
N PHE A 588 -26.94 5.02 10.45
CA PHE A 588 -26.00 6.09 10.77
C PHE A 588 -24.88 6.20 9.72
N VAL A 589 -24.28 5.09 9.30
CA VAL A 589 -23.22 5.06 8.28
C VAL A 589 -23.72 5.67 6.97
N ALA A 590 -24.94 5.35 6.54
CA ALA A 590 -25.52 5.95 5.34
C ALA A 590 -25.73 7.48 5.49
N ASP A 591 -26.19 7.93 6.67
CA ASP A 591 -26.32 9.36 6.96
C ASP A 591 -24.95 10.06 7.06
N TYR A 592 -23.93 9.40 7.61
CA TYR A 592 -22.55 9.91 7.71
C TYR A 592 -21.89 10.01 6.31
N VAL A 593 -22.09 9.01 5.45
CA VAL A 593 -21.65 9.10 4.05
C VAL A 593 -22.31 10.29 3.36
N ALA A 594 -23.61 10.49 3.58
CA ALA A 594 -24.31 11.64 3.02
C ALA A 594 -23.85 12.98 3.64
N TRP A 595 -23.47 12.98 4.91
CA TRP A 595 -22.91 14.11 5.63
C TRP A 595 -21.60 14.59 4.99
N ILE A 596 -20.67 13.65 4.77
CA ILE A 596 -19.37 13.94 4.18
C ILE A 596 -19.48 14.28 2.69
N LYS A 597 -20.28 13.55 1.90
CA LYS A 597 -20.37 13.77 0.44
C LYS A 597 -21.21 14.97 0.02
N TYR A 598 -22.28 15.28 0.76
CA TYR A 598 -23.27 16.25 0.30
C TYR A 598 -23.44 17.43 1.27
N GLU A 599 -23.61 17.18 2.57
CA GLU A 599 -23.89 18.28 3.52
C GLU A 599 -22.66 19.19 3.72
N SER A 600 -21.44 18.64 3.64
CA SER A 600 -20.18 19.40 3.61
C SER A 600 -20.11 20.43 2.48
N GLN A 601 -20.77 20.15 1.35
CA GLN A 601 -20.88 21.02 0.17
C GLN A 601 -22.13 21.92 0.22
N GLY A 602 -22.90 21.88 1.31
CA GLY A 602 -24.16 22.61 1.45
C GLY A 602 -25.37 21.94 0.80
N SER A 603 -25.21 20.75 0.22
CA SER A 603 -26.29 19.97 -0.40
C SER A 603 -27.04 19.16 0.65
N VAL A 604 -28.27 19.58 0.93
CA VAL A 604 -29.07 19.06 2.05
C VAL A 604 -29.67 17.69 1.72
N ARG A 605 -29.24 16.65 2.44
CA ARG A 605 -29.72 15.26 2.29
C ARG A 605 -30.31 14.67 3.55
N LEU A 606 -29.84 15.14 4.71
CA LEU A 606 -30.30 14.75 6.03
C LEU A 606 -31.52 15.56 6.43
N ASN A 607 -32.34 14.99 7.31
CA ASN A 607 -33.38 15.75 7.98
C ASN A 607 -32.77 16.56 9.14
N LYS A 608 -33.53 17.53 9.67
CA LYS A 608 -33.07 18.44 10.73
C LYS A 608 -32.54 17.72 11.97
N VAL A 609 -33.18 16.62 12.39
CA VAL A 609 -32.83 15.90 13.62
C VAL A 609 -31.53 15.13 13.42
N ALA A 610 -31.42 14.35 12.34
CA ALA A 610 -30.19 13.62 12.01
C ALA A 610 -29.01 14.58 11.84
N ARG A 611 -29.21 15.72 11.14
CA ARG A 611 -28.18 16.74 10.95
C ARG A 611 -27.64 17.28 12.27
N ASP A 612 -28.52 17.64 13.19
CA ASP A 612 -28.13 18.22 14.49
C ASP A 612 -27.33 17.22 15.34
N ILE A 613 -27.70 15.93 15.31
CA ILE A 613 -26.96 14.86 15.98
C ILE A 613 -25.59 14.67 15.32
N VAL A 614 -25.54 14.48 14.00
CA VAL A 614 -24.28 14.23 13.28
C VAL A 614 -23.31 15.40 13.43
N PHE A 615 -23.77 16.65 13.27
CA PHE A 615 -22.91 17.83 13.43
C PHE A 615 -22.30 17.96 14.84
N ARG A 616 -23.05 17.57 15.89
CA ARG A 616 -22.58 17.65 17.27
C ARG A 616 -21.39 16.73 17.55
N TYR A 617 -21.36 15.55 16.92
CA TYR A 617 -20.39 14.51 17.20
C TYR A 617 -19.37 14.27 16.08
N CYS A 618 -19.68 14.72 14.87
CA CYS A 618 -18.85 14.68 13.66
C CYS A 618 -18.79 16.10 13.02
N PRO A 619 -18.25 17.10 13.76
CA PRO A 619 -18.28 18.49 13.33
C PRO A 619 -17.44 18.73 12.08
N PHE A 620 -17.94 19.60 11.20
CA PHE A 620 -17.18 20.06 10.04
C PHE A 620 -15.93 20.85 10.43
N SER A 621 -14.88 20.82 9.62
CA SER A 621 -13.71 21.70 9.74
C SER A 621 -14.08 23.18 9.64
N LYS A 622 -13.26 24.06 10.22
CA LYS A 622 -13.44 25.51 10.29
C LYS A 622 -13.68 26.13 8.93
N ASN A 623 -12.97 25.65 7.91
CA ASN A 623 -13.11 26.09 6.53
C ASN A 623 -14.54 25.86 6.00
N ILE A 624 -15.12 24.68 6.27
CA ILE A 624 -16.48 24.34 5.86
C ILE A 624 -17.50 25.06 6.73
N ARG A 625 -17.28 25.13 8.06
CA ARG A 625 -18.14 25.88 8.98
C ARG A 625 -18.29 27.34 8.53
N ASN A 626 -17.19 28.00 8.17
CA ASN A 626 -17.19 29.38 7.68
C ASN A 626 -18.03 29.55 6.41
N LYS A 627 -17.95 28.61 5.46
CA LYS A 627 -18.75 28.62 4.23
C LYS A 627 -20.24 28.40 4.50
N LEU A 628 -20.59 27.51 5.43
CA LEU A 628 -21.98 27.12 5.69
C LEU A 628 -22.69 28.00 6.73
N LYS A 629 -21.97 28.82 7.51
CA LYS A 629 -22.53 29.64 8.60
C LYS A 629 -23.60 30.64 8.14
N GLU A 630 -23.51 31.10 6.90
CA GLU A 630 -24.51 32.01 6.32
C GLU A 630 -25.85 31.32 6.06
N SER A 631 -25.81 30.01 5.76
CA SER A 631 -27.00 29.22 5.48
C SER A 631 -27.87 29.06 6.72
N PRO A 632 -29.18 29.39 6.66
CA PRO A 632 -30.10 29.25 7.79
C PRO A 632 -30.19 27.83 8.37
N MET A 633 -29.84 26.81 7.58
CA MET A 633 -29.92 25.42 8.02
C MET A 633 -28.79 25.01 8.96
N TYR A 634 -27.65 25.71 8.93
CA TYR A 634 -26.46 25.39 9.73
C TYR A 634 -26.08 26.49 10.74
N ARG A 635 -26.57 27.72 10.53
CA ARG A 635 -26.24 28.89 11.35
C ARG A 635 -26.33 28.64 12.86
N ASP A 636 -27.44 28.11 13.33
CA ASP A 636 -27.69 27.91 14.77
C ASP A 636 -26.79 26.83 15.38
N MET A 637 -26.54 25.73 14.65
CA MET A 637 -25.68 24.64 15.15
C MET A 637 -24.21 25.04 15.14
N ILE A 638 -23.75 25.73 14.08
CA ILE A 638 -22.38 26.25 13.99
C ILE A 638 -22.13 27.27 15.10
N GLY A 639 -23.05 28.21 15.31
CA GLY A 639 -22.90 29.21 16.38
C GLY A 639 -22.82 28.58 17.77
N LYS A 640 -23.64 27.56 18.07
CA LYS A 640 -23.56 26.83 19.34
C LYS A 640 -22.22 26.10 19.50
N PHE A 641 -21.74 25.46 18.43
CA PHE A 641 -20.48 24.73 18.43
C PHE A 641 -19.29 25.67 18.69
N GLU A 642 -19.21 26.80 17.98
CA GLU A 642 -18.14 27.79 18.17
C GLU A 642 -18.10 28.33 19.61
N ILE A 643 -19.26 28.62 20.22
CA ILE A 643 -19.33 29.10 21.61
C ILE A 643 -18.79 28.05 22.59
N LEU A 644 -19.13 26.77 22.39
CA LEU A 644 -18.63 25.67 23.23
C LEU A 644 -17.13 25.47 23.02
N ASN A 645 -16.68 25.53 21.77
CA ASN A 645 -15.28 25.39 21.39
C ASN A 645 -14.42 26.49 22.02
N ASP A 646 -14.83 27.76 21.89
CA ASP A 646 -14.13 28.92 22.47
C ASP A 646 -14.04 28.85 23.99
N ARG A 647 -15.05 28.29 24.65
CA ARG A 647 -15.06 28.09 26.10
C ARG A 647 -14.03 27.04 26.52
N GLU A 648 -13.97 25.92 25.81
CA GLU A 648 -12.99 24.86 26.12
C GLU A 648 -11.57 25.29 25.77
N VAL A 649 -11.34 25.96 24.64
CA VAL A 649 -10.03 26.55 24.28
C VAL A 649 -9.50 27.43 25.40
N LYS A 650 -10.32 28.39 25.87
CA LYS A 650 -9.91 29.30 26.95
C LYS A 650 -9.59 28.54 28.24
N LYS A 651 -10.34 27.47 28.53
CA LYS A 651 -10.10 26.65 29.73
C LYS A 651 -8.76 25.89 29.61
N VAL A 652 -8.50 25.27 28.47
CA VAL A 652 -7.25 24.53 28.19
C VAL A 652 -6.05 25.46 28.16
N GLN A 653 -6.11 26.56 27.41
CA GLN A 653 -5.04 27.57 27.36
C GLN A 653 -4.70 28.12 28.76
N ASN A 654 -5.71 28.40 29.59
CA ASN A 654 -5.47 28.85 30.97
C ASN A 654 -4.85 27.77 31.86
N ALA A 655 -5.12 26.48 31.61
CA ALA A 655 -4.50 25.38 32.34
C ALA A 655 -3.03 25.23 31.93
N PHE A 656 -2.75 25.23 30.62
CA PHE A 656 -1.41 25.10 30.07
C PHE A 656 -0.52 26.29 30.42
N ALA A 657 -1.01 27.52 30.30
CA ALA A 657 -0.26 28.71 30.70
C ALA A 657 0.05 28.76 32.21
N LYS A 658 -0.75 28.11 33.06
CA LYS A 658 -0.43 27.97 34.49
C LYS A 658 0.66 26.93 34.72
N TYR A 659 0.59 25.82 33.98
CA TYR A 659 1.56 24.73 34.02
C TYR A 659 2.96 25.17 33.54
N GLU A 660 3.02 25.96 32.46
CA GLU A 660 4.29 26.58 32.01
C GLU A 660 4.86 27.55 33.06
N LYS A 661 4.00 28.35 33.70
CA LYS A 661 4.43 29.28 34.77
C LYS A 661 4.97 28.59 36.01
N SER A 662 4.55 27.35 36.28
CA SER A 662 5.12 26.52 37.35
C SER A 662 6.39 25.79 36.93
N GLY A 663 6.89 26.00 35.71
CA GLY A 663 8.12 25.39 35.19
C GLY A 663 7.90 24.06 34.47
N GLY A 664 6.66 23.70 34.15
CA GLY A 664 6.36 22.52 33.33
C GLY A 664 6.62 22.76 31.85
N GLU A 665 7.04 21.73 31.14
CA GLU A 665 7.26 21.76 29.68
C GLU A 665 6.05 21.15 28.97
N LEU A 666 5.55 21.83 27.93
CA LEU A 666 4.44 21.33 27.11
C LEU A 666 4.88 20.09 26.33
N LEU A 667 4.05 19.05 26.41
CA LEU A 667 4.24 17.83 25.63
C LEU A 667 3.69 18.05 24.20
N PRO A 668 4.21 17.34 23.18
CA PRO A 668 3.71 17.44 21.82
C PRO A 668 2.19 17.27 21.69
N GLU A 669 1.59 16.36 22.47
CA GLU A 669 0.15 16.10 22.48
C GLU A 669 -0.68 17.28 23.05
N MET A 670 -0.06 18.15 23.85
CA MET A 670 -0.69 19.35 24.37
C MET A 670 -0.76 20.44 23.28
N ASP A 671 0.31 20.59 22.49
CA ASP A 671 0.35 21.53 21.36
C ASP A 671 -0.57 21.07 20.21
N GLU A 672 -0.59 19.77 19.93
CA GLU A 672 -1.55 19.17 18.99
C GLU A 672 -2.99 19.44 19.44
N TYR A 673 -3.27 19.31 20.73
CA TYR A 673 -4.60 19.60 21.25
C TYR A 673 -4.99 21.08 21.17
N LEU A 674 -4.04 22.01 21.26
CA LEU A 674 -4.32 23.43 20.98
C LEU A 674 -4.67 23.63 19.50
N SER A 675 -3.91 22.99 18.60
CA SER A 675 -4.13 23.04 17.15
C SER A 675 -5.48 22.42 16.75
N TYR A 676 -5.93 21.36 17.43
CA TYR A 676 -7.23 20.72 17.23
C TYR A 676 -8.42 21.70 17.25
N PHE A 677 -8.33 22.74 18.09
CA PHE A 677 -9.41 23.71 18.20
C PHE A 677 -9.44 24.72 17.04
N GLU A 678 -8.35 24.83 16.29
CA GLU A 678 -8.23 25.70 15.12
C GLU A 678 -8.74 25.02 13.83
N LEU A 679 -8.94 23.70 13.87
CA LEU A 679 -9.38 22.85 12.76
C LEU A 679 -10.86 23.00 12.36
#